data_AF-F0YUT4-F1
#
_entry.id   AF-F0YUT4-F1
#
_cell.length_a   1.000
_cell.length_b   1.000
_cell.length_c   1.000
_cell.angle_alpha   90.00
_cell.angle_beta   90.00
_cell.angle_gamma   90.00
#
_symmetry.space_group_name_H-M   'P 1'
#
loop_
_entity.id
_entity.type
_entity.pdbx_description
1 polymer ?
#
loop_
_entity_poly.entity_id
_entity_poly.type
_entity_poly.pdbx_seq_one_letter_code
_entity_poly.pdbx_strand_id
1 'polypeptide(L)'
;MRIKSYTVSQDKKTAELLTDQGKLVLYGIAGNIVRCVYTKKEVCPVSPLEIEAKPEADLDIEETETAVCISTARLCIEVEKLTGRFTWIEKRTGSLLLREEGKELAESPLMVYSTGNEKPVIRRVQTVDGERNFVENLKPAVDHMAYRAKLYFQWDPDEQIHGLGQGEEGIYDYRKNVQYLYQHNMRIPIPFFLSDHKYGILADCGSLMTFNDDSRGSYLYLDAVEQLDYYFIAGDRADEIIAGYRRLTGKAVMLPKWAYGYIQSKEAYHNQEEMVDTAREYRKRKIGLDCVVQDWNTWKDGEWGNKKVDKERYPDLKGMNKQLHEMNVHTMVSVWPNMNSGTGDCDEMEEHGFLLNDYATYDAYDEKARELYWKQADEELFSGGFDSWWCDSTEPFSGPDWNGAYLREPWERFQLVGSEHKKFLRADRANLYAVAHARGIYENQRKAAPKKRVLNLTRSGYAGSQKYGTMLWSGDTCATWGNFRKQITEGLNMCLSGMPYWTLDIGAFFTVKEKWENRGCGCNQDPSMKWFWQGDFEEGIHDSGYRELYVRWFQYGAFLPMFRSHGTDTPREIWNFGEPGGMFYDALEKTIRLRYRLMPYIYSLAGKVCMEDYTMLRSLLFDFPDDKTAAGMDSQFMFGESLLICPVTQPMYYGPGNRRLDEEKTWKCYLPAGETWVDFYTGRTWDGGQWIAVSAEIDRIPVFVKAGSVIPMEESLQYACEETDAPFEFRVYPGKDAEFILYEDAGDDYGYEEGICNRISVTWEDAGKKLKVGSAKYDFPQSIRRRKCRVTTPESERVVEYQGEYMEISLS
;
A
#
# COMPACT_ATOMS: atom_id res chain seq x y z
N MET A 1 -30.24 -24.02 3.12
CA MET A 1 -29.19 -24.99 3.47
C MET A 1 -29.51 -25.54 4.86
N ARG A 2 -30.40 -26.54 4.97
CA ARG A 2 -30.87 -27.07 6.26
C ARG A 2 -29.79 -27.94 6.91
N ILE A 3 -29.48 -27.68 8.17
CA ILE A 3 -28.55 -28.49 8.98
C ILE A 3 -29.20 -29.84 9.30
N LYS A 4 -28.50 -30.93 8.96
CA LYS A 4 -28.93 -32.32 9.20
C LYS A 4 -28.28 -32.93 10.44
N SER A 5 -27.00 -32.63 10.64
CA SER A 5 -26.19 -33.12 11.77
C SER A 5 -24.93 -32.27 11.89
N TYR A 6 -24.26 -32.33 13.04
CA TYR A 6 -22.94 -31.74 13.24
C TYR A 6 -22.02 -32.71 13.95
N THR A 7 -20.71 -32.51 13.79
CA THR A 7 -19.66 -33.23 14.49
C THR A 7 -18.58 -32.23 14.92
N VAL A 8 -17.88 -32.56 16.01
CA VAL A 8 -16.74 -31.80 16.50
C VAL A 8 -15.54 -32.74 16.55
N SER A 9 -14.39 -32.25 16.11
CA SER A 9 -13.14 -33.00 16.21
C SER A 9 -12.78 -33.30 17.67
N GLN A 10 -12.00 -34.35 17.90
CA GLN A 10 -11.59 -34.74 19.26
C GLN A 10 -10.79 -33.66 19.98
N ASP A 11 -10.01 -32.87 19.24
CA ASP A 11 -9.26 -31.73 19.74
C ASP A 11 -10.11 -30.47 19.91
N LYS A 12 -11.42 -30.53 19.60
CA LYS A 12 -12.39 -29.44 19.65
C LYS A 12 -12.12 -28.25 18.76
N LYS A 13 -11.15 -28.31 17.85
CA LYS A 13 -10.73 -27.14 17.05
C LYS A 13 -11.47 -26.99 15.73
N THR A 14 -12.20 -28.04 15.33
CA THR A 14 -12.93 -28.10 14.07
C THR A 14 -14.36 -28.55 14.32
N ALA A 15 -15.32 -27.82 13.76
CA ALA A 15 -16.73 -28.17 13.75
C ALA A 15 -17.20 -28.38 12.31
N GLU A 16 -17.80 -29.53 12.02
CA GLU A 16 -18.40 -29.81 10.71
C GLU A 16 -19.92 -29.91 10.85
N LEU A 17 -20.65 -29.19 10.00
CA LEU A 17 -22.11 -29.22 9.92
C LEU A 17 -22.50 -29.74 8.55
N LEU A 18 -23.14 -30.91 8.53
CA LEU A 18 -23.68 -31.49 7.31
C LEU A 18 -25.04 -30.87 7.02
N THR A 19 -25.24 -30.48 5.77
CA THR A 19 -26.46 -29.82 5.31
C THR A 19 -27.14 -30.63 4.22
N ASP A 20 -28.33 -30.22 3.79
CA ASP A 20 -29.00 -30.78 2.62
C ASP A 20 -28.37 -30.41 1.28
N GLN A 21 -27.46 -29.43 1.25
CA GLN A 21 -26.86 -28.88 0.02
C GLN A 21 -25.33 -28.96 -0.03
N GLY A 22 -24.67 -29.48 0.99
CA GLY A 22 -23.20 -29.51 1.13
C GLY A 22 -22.77 -29.62 2.60
N LYS A 23 -21.54 -29.24 2.93
CA LYS A 23 -21.04 -29.17 4.30
C LYS A 23 -20.41 -27.82 4.62
N LEU A 24 -20.60 -27.39 5.86
CA LEU A 24 -19.96 -26.22 6.46
C LEU A 24 -18.90 -26.71 7.43
N VAL A 25 -17.69 -26.17 7.35
CA VAL A 25 -16.59 -26.52 8.26
C VAL A 25 -16.03 -25.24 8.86
N LEU A 26 -16.01 -25.18 10.19
CA LEU A 26 -15.48 -24.06 10.97
C LEU A 26 -14.22 -24.50 11.70
N TYR A 27 -13.19 -23.64 11.65
CA TYR A 27 -11.93 -23.87 12.36
C TYR A 27 -11.65 -22.70 13.32
N GLY A 28 -11.39 -23.00 14.58
CA GLY A 28 -10.98 -22.02 15.58
C GLY A 28 -9.51 -21.61 15.38
N ILE A 29 -9.25 -20.58 14.59
CA ILE A 29 -7.88 -20.13 14.29
C ILE A 29 -7.26 -19.36 15.47
N ALA A 30 -8.06 -18.54 16.13
CA ALA A 30 -7.71 -17.82 17.35
C ALA A 30 -8.99 -17.50 18.14
N GLY A 31 -8.83 -16.99 19.37
CA GLY A 31 -9.98 -16.60 20.19
C GLY A 31 -10.95 -15.64 19.49
N ASN A 32 -10.46 -14.81 18.56
CA ASN A 32 -11.22 -13.83 17.79
C ASN A 32 -11.23 -14.08 16.27
N ILE A 33 -10.73 -15.24 15.80
CA ILE A 33 -10.63 -15.56 14.38
C ILE A 33 -11.20 -16.95 14.12
N VAL A 34 -12.15 -17.04 13.20
CA VAL A 34 -12.72 -18.31 12.74
C VAL A 34 -12.62 -18.39 11.22
N ARG A 35 -12.08 -19.50 10.71
CA ARG A 35 -12.14 -19.85 9.28
C ARG A 35 -13.44 -20.57 9.01
N CYS A 36 -14.14 -20.19 7.95
CA CYS A 36 -15.39 -20.78 7.51
C CYS A 36 -15.26 -21.28 6.08
N VAL A 37 -15.50 -22.57 5.90
CA VAL A 37 -15.52 -23.24 4.60
C VAL A 37 -16.94 -23.73 4.30
N TYR A 38 -17.47 -23.40 3.13
CA TYR A 38 -18.64 -24.05 2.56
C TYR A 38 -18.25 -24.76 1.27
N THR A 39 -18.55 -26.05 1.17
CA THR A 39 -18.23 -26.87 -0.01
C THR A 39 -19.29 -27.95 -0.26
N LYS A 40 -19.38 -28.41 -1.52
CA LYS A 40 -20.18 -29.57 -1.94
C LYS A 40 -19.33 -30.83 -2.16
N LYS A 41 -18.01 -30.71 -2.02
CA LYS A 41 -17.02 -31.79 -2.16
C LYS A 41 -16.26 -31.95 -0.84
N GLU A 42 -15.15 -32.68 -0.87
CA GLU A 42 -14.18 -32.62 0.22
C GLU A 42 -13.54 -31.23 0.33
N VAL A 43 -13.14 -30.87 1.55
CA VAL A 43 -12.48 -29.58 1.81
C VAL A 43 -11.13 -29.58 1.09
N CYS A 44 -10.93 -28.58 0.24
CA CYS A 44 -9.63 -28.29 -0.35
C CYS A 44 -8.69 -27.78 0.77
N PRO A 45 -7.58 -28.47 1.04
CA PRO A 45 -6.66 -28.06 2.10
C PRO A 45 -5.75 -26.90 1.67
N VAL A 46 -5.67 -26.60 0.37
CA VAL A 46 -4.77 -25.60 -0.19
C VAL A 46 -5.45 -24.23 -0.19
N SER A 47 -4.85 -23.28 0.51
CA SER A 47 -5.24 -21.87 0.49
C SER A 47 -4.66 -21.19 -0.76
N PRO A 48 -5.48 -20.53 -1.61
CA PRO A 48 -4.98 -19.68 -2.70
C PRO A 48 -4.07 -18.55 -2.21
N LEU A 49 -4.29 -18.04 -1.00
CA LEU A 49 -3.48 -16.98 -0.38
C LEU A 49 -2.23 -17.50 0.34
N GLU A 50 -1.94 -18.80 0.27
CA GLU A 50 -0.87 -19.46 1.03
C GLU A 50 -1.00 -19.28 2.56
N ILE A 51 -2.23 -19.24 3.09
CA ILE A 51 -2.49 -19.14 4.53
C ILE A 51 -2.21 -20.50 5.19
N GLU A 52 -1.21 -20.53 6.07
CA GLU A 52 -0.78 -21.72 6.82
C GLU A 52 -1.29 -21.75 8.27
N ALA A 53 -2.19 -20.81 8.64
CA ALA A 53 -2.69 -20.67 10.00
C ALA A 53 -3.38 -21.96 10.48
N LYS A 54 -2.89 -22.51 11.61
CA LYS A 54 -3.43 -23.74 12.19
C LYS A 54 -4.59 -23.43 13.15
N PRO A 55 -5.54 -24.37 13.30
CA PRO A 55 -6.54 -24.28 14.36
C PRO A 55 -5.88 -24.33 15.75
N GLU A 56 -6.02 -23.26 16.52
CA GLU A 56 -5.41 -23.10 17.85
C GLU A 56 -6.44 -22.85 18.95
N ALA A 57 -7.64 -22.39 18.61
CA ALA A 57 -8.72 -22.12 19.54
C ALA A 57 -9.75 -23.26 19.57
N ASP A 58 -10.20 -23.59 20.77
CA ASP A 58 -11.29 -24.54 20.98
C ASP A 58 -12.62 -23.95 20.49
N LEU A 59 -13.47 -24.82 19.94
CA LEU A 59 -14.84 -24.56 19.55
C LEU A 59 -15.78 -25.28 20.52
N ASP A 60 -16.45 -24.51 21.35
CA ASP A 60 -17.56 -25.00 22.17
C ASP A 60 -18.83 -25.04 21.34
N ILE A 61 -19.61 -26.12 21.47
CA ILE A 61 -20.90 -26.25 20.78
C ILE A 61 -22.03 -26.39 21.79
N GLU A 62 -23.06 -25.57 21.59
CA GLU A 62 -24.34 -25.66 22.27
C GLU A 62 -25.47 -25.73 21.24
N GLU A 63 -26.43 -26.61 21.45
CA GLU A 63 -27.57 -26.77 20.54
C GLU A 63 -28.84 -26.24 21.19
N THR A 64 -29.54 -25.33 20.51
CA THR A 64 -30.86 -24.83 20.90
C THR A 64 -31.94 -25.50 20.05
N GLU A 65 -33.22 -25.15 20.25
CA GLU A 65 -34.30 -25.65 19.39
C GLU A 65 -34.08 -25.25 17.92
N THR A 66 -33.61 -24.03 17.68
CA THR A 66 -33.56 -23.41 16.34
C THR A 66 -32.16 -23.25 15.76
N ALA A 67 -31.09 -23.37 16.57
CA ALA A 67 -29.71 -23.11 16.13
C ALA A 67 -28.69 -24.10 16.70
N VAL A 68 -27.53 -24.16 16.07
CA VAL A 68 -26.29 -24.73 16.61
C VAL A 68 -25.35 -23.56 16.87
N CYS A 69 -25.03 -23.29 18.13
CA CYS A 69 -24.15 -22.20 18.54
C CYS A 69 -22.73 -22.73 18.67
N ILE A 70 -21.80 -22.15 17.90
CA ILE A 70 -20.39 -22.53 17.87
C ILE A 70 -19.59 -21.35 18.38
N SER A 71 -18.82 -21.53 19.45
CA SER A 71 -18.15 -20.42 20.13
C SER A 71 -16.67 -20.65 20.31
N THR A 72 -15.89 -19.59 20.15
CA THR A 72 -14.53 -19.47 20.65
C THR A 72 -14.53 -18.73 22.00
N ALA A 73 -13.35 -18.25 22.44
CA ALA A 73 -13.24 -17.37 23.60
C ALA A 73 -13.92 -15.99 23.41
N ARG A 74 -14.04 -15.49 22.17
CA ARG A 74 -14.55 -14.14 21.88
C ARG A 74 -15.73 -14.11 20.90
N LEU A 75 -15.88 -15.12 20.06
CA LEU A 75 -16.96 -15.19 19.08
C LEU A 75 -17.98 -16.24 19.50
N CYS A 76 -19.25 -15.94 19.26
CA CYS A 76 -20.34 -16.91 19.21
C CYS A 76 -20.97 -16.83 17.81
N ILE A 77 -21.12 -17.98 17.16
CA ILE A 77 -21.67 -18.12 15.82
C ILE A 77 -22.94 -18.93 15.96
N GLU A 78 -24.09 -18.27 15.86
CA GLU A 78 -25.38 -18.96 15.86
C GLU A 78 -25.67 -19.40 14.43
N VAL A 79 -25.66 -20.72 14.19
CA VAL A 79 -25.99 -21.32 12.90
C VAL A 79 -27.44 -21.78 12.91
N GLU A 80 -28.31 -21.08 12.18
CA GLU A 80 -29.74 -21.40 12.12
C GLU A 80 -29.97 -22.77 11.44
N LYS A 81 -30.67 -23.69 12.12
CA LYS A 81 -30.84 -25.07 11.64
C LYS A 81 -31.61 -25.19 10.33
N LEU A 82 -32.60 -24.31 10.09
CA LEU A 82 -33.45 -24.40 8.90
C LEU A 82 -32.78 -23.82 7.66
N THR A 83 -31.99 -22.75 7.81
CA THR A 83 -31.46 -21.98 6.69
C THR A 83 -29.97 -22.16 6.48
N GLY A 84 -29.21 -22.47 7.55
CA GLY A 84 -27.75 -22.50 7.58
C GLY A 84 -27.10 -21.12 7.71
N ARG A 85 -27.89 -20.07 7.98
CA ARG A 85 -27.43 -18.69 8.13
C ARG A 85 -26.62 -18.51 9.41
N PHE A 86 -25.60 -17.67 9.35
CA PHE A 86 -24.74 -17.37 10.49
C PHE A 86 -25.13 -16.02 11.09
N THR A 87 -25.24 -15.96 12.41
CA THR A 87 -25.23 -14.73 13.18
C THR A 87 -23.97 -14.67 14.02
N TRP A 88 -23.13 -13.68 13.76
CA TRP A 88 -21.86 -13.45 14.43
C TRP A 88 -22.07 -12.51 15.62
N ILE A 89 -21.68 -12.96 16.80
CA ILE A 89 -21.88 -12.25 18.07
C ILE A 89 -20.54 -12.15 18.80
N GLU A 90 -20.24 -10.97 19.32
CA GLU A 90 -19.17 -10.78 20.29
C GLU A 90 -19.63 -11.38 21.63
N LYS A 91 -18.97 -12.47 22.06
CA LYS A 91 -19.40 -13.32 23.18
C LYS A 91 -19.28 -12.65 24.55
N ARG A 92 -18.31 -11.75 24.76
CA ARG A 92 -18.10 -11.02 26.02
C ARG A 92 -19.18 -9.95 26.23
N THR A 93 -19.59 -9.27 25.17
CA THR A 93 -20.55 -8.15 25.25
C THR A 93 -21.97 -8.55 24.86
N GLY A 94 -22.15 -9.65 24.14
CA GLY A 94 -23.42 -10.05 23.52
C GLY A 94 -23.80 -9.19 22.31
N SER A 95 -22.87 -8.37 21.80
CA SER A 95 -23.13 -7.46 20.69
C SER A 95 -23.18 -8.22 19.37
N LEU A 96 -24.19 -7.94 18.56
CA LEU A 96 -24.23 -8.39 17.17
C LEU A 96 -23.08 -7.76 16.38
N LEU A 97 -22.35 -8.57 15.63
CA LEU A 97 -21.34 -8.11 14.68
C LEU A 97 -21.88 -8.13 13.25
N LEU A 98 -22.38 -9.30 12.79
CA LEU A 98 -22.85 -9.49 11.42
C LEU A 98 -23.94 -10.56 11.35
N ARG A 99 -24.93 -10.37 10.46
CA ARG A 99 -25.80 -11.44 9.98
C ARG A 99 -25.47 -11.79 8.53
N GLU A 100 -25.35 -13.07 8.25
CA GLU A 100 -25.26 -13.58 6.89
C GLU A 100 -26.64 -13.98 6.39
N GLU A 101 -26.97 -13.59 5.15
CA GLU A 101 -28.26 -13.91 4.52
C GLU A 101 -28.21 -15.29 3.82
N GLY A 102 -27.01 -15.76 3.47
CA GLY A 102 -26.83 -17.07 2.87
C GLY A 102 -25.48 -17.26 2.18
N LYS A 103 -25.29 -18.47 1.64
CA LYS A 103 -24.12 -18.88 0.87
C LYS A 103 -24.57 -19.62 -0.38
N GLU A 104 -23.86 -19.44 -1.49
CA GLU A 104 -24.16 -20.09 -2.76
C GLU A 104 -22.89 -20.63 -3.41
N LEU A 105 -23.01 -21.84 -4.00
CA LEU A 105 -22.00 -22.44 -4.86
C LEU A 105 -22.67 -22.92 -6.14
N ALA A 106 -22.32 -22.30 -7.27
CA ALA A 106 -22.75 -22.71 -8.59
C ALA A 106 -21.57 -23.36 -9.33
N GLU A 107 -21.75 -24.59 -9.81
CA GLU A 107 -20.70 -25.28 -10.57
C GLU A 107 -20.39 -24.53 -11.86
N SER A 108 -19.10 -24.36 -12.15
CA SER A 108 -18.61 -23.71 -13.36
C SER A 108 -17.32 -24.42 -13.81
N PRO A 109 -17.12 -24.64 -15.13
CA PRO A 109 -15.86 -25.18 -15.60
C PRO A 109 -14.75 -24.16 -15.37
N LEU A 110 -13.62 -24.62 -14.82
CA LEU A 110 -12.38 -23.88 -14.82
C LEU A 110 -11.67 -24.13 -16.15
N MET A 111 -11.43 -23.05 -16.90
CA MET A 111 -10.83 -23.12 -18.23
C MET A 111 -9.35 -22.81 -18.14
N VAL A 112 -8.55 -23.60 -18.87
CA VAL A 112 -7.15 -23.33 -19.17
C VAL A 112 -7.00 -23.12 -20.67
N TYR A 113 -5.99 -22.36 -21.07
CA TYR A 113 -5.76 -22.02 -22.47
C TYR A 113 -4.37 -22.51 -22.88
N SER A 114 -4.24 -22.98 -24.11
CA SER A 114 -2.96 -23.30 -24.75
C SER A 114 -3.12 -23.25 -26.26
N THR A 115 -2.03 -23.20 -27.02
CA THR A 115 -2.08 -23.40 -28.48
C THR A 115 -2.21 -24.88 -28.86
N GLY A 116 -2.21 -25.79 -27.86
CA GLY A 116 -2.00 -27.21 -28.07
C GLY A 116 -0.59 -27.47 -28.63
N ASN A 117 -0.50 -28.23 -29.71
CA ASN A 117 0.76 -28.51 -30.42
C ASN A 117 0.95 -27.62 -31.66
N GLU A 118 0.14 -26.58 -31.83
CA GLU A 118 0.25 -25.63 -32.95
C GLU A 118 1.19 -24.48 -32.58
N LYS A 119 1.89 -23.93 -33.58
CA LYS A 119 2.67 -22.71 -33.39
C LYS A 119 1.74 -21.53 -33.04
N PRO A 120 2.12 -20.64 -32.12
CA PRO A 120 1.29 -19.48 -31.78
C PRO A 120 1.14 -18.53 -32.97
N VAL A 121 -0.09 -18.04 -33.17
CA VAL A 121 -0.40 -16.94 -34.09
C VAL A 121 -0.49 -15.66 -33.26
N ILE A 122 0.60 -14.89 -33.28
CA ILE A 122 0.79 -13.71 -32.42
C ILE A 122 0.46 -12.45 -33.21
N ARG A 123 -0.50 -11.68 -32.70
CA ARG A 123 -0.75 -10.30 -33.11
C ARG A 123 -0.14 -9.35 -32.10
N ARG A 124 0.73 -8.45 -32.57
CA ARG A 124 1.41 -7.46 -31.73
C ARG A 124 0.67 -6.12 -31.75
N VAL A 125 0.59 -5.48 -30.60
CA VAL A 125 -0.02 -4.15 -30.44
C VAL A 125 0.90 -3.29 -29.60
N GLN A 126 1.24 -2.11 -30.12
CA GLN A 126 1.93 -1.08 -29.36
C GLN A 126 0.94 -0.43 -28.38
N THR A 127 1.25 -0.46 -27.09
CA THR A 127 0.52 0.22 -26.02
C THR A 127 1.43 1.28 -25.37
N VAL A 128 0.88 2.05 -24.42
CA VAL A 128 1.61 3.11 -23.70
C VAL A 128 2.70 2.55 -22.77
N ASP A 129 2.67 1.25 -22.53
CA ASP A 129 3.50 0.51 -21.59
C ASP A 129 4.30 -0.62 -22.28
N GLY A 130 4.58 -0.44 -23.57
CA GLY A 130 5.41 -1.33 -24.37
C GLY A 130 4.64 -2.06 -25.48
N GLU A 131 5.26 -3.09 -26.07
CA GLU A 131 4.62 -3.97 -27.05
C GLU A 131 3.91 -5.12 -26.32
N ARG A 132 2.67 -5.44 -26.73
CA ARG A 132 1.86 -6.53 -26.17
C ARG A 132 1.52 -7.58 -27.21
N ASN A 133 1.62 -8.85 -26.80
CA ASN A 133 1.28 -10.00 -27.62
C ASN A 133 -0.14 -10.49 -27.35
N PHE A 134 -0.94 -10.60 -28.41
CA PHE A 134 -2.26 -11.25 -28.39
C PHE A 134 -2.20 -12.53 -29.22
N VAL A 135 -2.40 -13.69 -28.56
CA VAL A 135 -2.39 -14.98 -29.26
C VAL A 135 -3.80 -15.36 -29.73
N GLU A 136 -3.97 -15.43 -31.05
CA GLU A 136 -5.26 -15.60 -31.72
C GLU A 136 -5.75 -17.05 -31.73
N ASN A 137 -4.84 -18.02 -31.77
CA ASN A 137 -5.16 -19.45 -31.85
C ASN A 137 -5.12 -20.19 -30.50
N LEU A 138 -5.24 -19.48 -29.37
CA LEU A 138 -5.39 -20.12 -28.06
C LEU A 138 -6.73 -20.87 -27.97
N LYS A 139 -6.65 -22.15 -27.63
CA LYS A 139 -7.80 -23.04 -27.49
C LYS A 139 -8.13 -23.23 -26.01
N PRO A 140 -9.39 -23.00 -25.60
CA PRO A 140 -9.81 -23.30 -24.24
C PRO A 140 -9.94 -24.82 -24.05
N ALA A 141 -9.49 -25.32 -22.91
CA ALA A 141 -9.72 -26.68 -22.44
C ALA A 141 -10.28 -26.63 -21.02
N VAL A 142 -11.21 -27.53 -20.71
CA VAL A 142 -11.71 -27.67 -19.33
C VAL A 142 -10.63 -28.38 -18.53
N ASP A 143 -10.16 -27.75 -17.46
CA ASP A 143 -9.24 -28.36 -16.50
C ASP A 143 -10.04 -29.28 -15.56
N HIS A 144 -11.00 -28.70 -14.84
CA HIS A 144 -11.98 -29.43 -14.04
C HIS A 144 -13.18 -28.53 -13.70
N MET A 145 -14.18 -29.08 -13.00
CA MET A 145 -15.33 -28.31 -12.50
C MET A 145 -15.02 -27.69 -11.13
N ALA A 146 -15.05 -26.37 -11.06
CA ALA A 146 -14.91 -25.56 -9.84
C ALA A 146 -16.26 -24.89 -9.50
N TYR A 147 -16.25 -23.85 -8.67
CA TYR A 147 -17.43 -23.08 -8.29
C TYR A 147 -17.28 -21.59 -8.54
N ARG A 148 -18.40 -20.96 -8.88
CA ARG A 148 -18.67 -19.56 -8.56
C ARG A 148 -19.31 -19.51 -7.18
N ALA A 149 -18.80 -18.66 -6.30
CA ALA A 149 -19.28 -18.57 -4.94
C ALA A 149 -19.88 -17.19 -4.63
N LYS A 150 -20.88 -17.17 -3.74
CA LYS A 150 -21.38 -15.95 -3.11
C LYS A 150 -21.55 -16.12 -1.61
N LEU A 151 -21.13 -15.11 -0.87
CA LEU A 151 -21.45 -14.91 0.54
C LEU A 151 -22.39 -13.70 0.64
N TYR A 152 -23.61 -13.90 1.10
CA TYR A 152 -24.63 -12.85 1.19
C TYR A 152 -24.71 -12.27 2.59
N PHE A 153 -24.95 -10.96 2.68
CA PHE A 153 -24.92 -10.20 3.92
C PHE A 153 -26.25 -9.53 4.23
N GLN A 154 -26.55 -9.44 5.53
CA GLN A 154 -27.61 -8.62 6.08
C GLN A 154 -27.00 -7.65 7.08
N TRP A 155 -26.68 -6.46 6.58
CA TRP A 155 -26.02 -5.41 7.33
C TRP A 155 -26.95 -4.71 8.30
N ASP A 156 -26.34 -4.08 9.31
CA ASP A 156 -27.01 -3.00 10.02
C ASP A 156 -27.19 -1.78 9.07
N PRO A 157 -28.29 -1.01 9.16
CA PRO A 157 -28.51 0.15 8.29
C PRO A 157 -27.42 1.22 8.37
N ASP A 158 -26.79 1.39 9.53
CA ASP A 158 -25.80 2.45 9.79
C ASP A 158 -24.34 1.94 9.71
N GLU A 159 -24.15 0.64 9.51
CA GLU A 159 -22.84 0.01 9.34
C GLU A 159 -22.17 0.47 8.05
N GLN A 160 -20.87 0.77 8.14
CA GLN A 160 -19.99 1.17 7.03
C GLN A 160 -18.99 0.08 6.71
N ILE A 161 -18.67 -0.09 5.42
CA ILE A 161 -17.73 -1.10 4.92
C ILE A 161 -16.58 -0.43 4.18
N HIS A 162 -15.36 -0.71 4.62
CA HIS A 162 -14.14 -0.09 4.12
C HIS A 162 -13.11 -1.14 3.67
N GLY A 163 -12.05 -0.70 2.99
CA GLY A 163 -10.97 -1.56 2.54
C GLY A 163 -11.13 -1.99 1.08
N LEU A 164 -11.15 -3.29 0.80
CA LEU A 164 -11.18 -3.88 -0.56
C LEU A 164 -10.01 -3.50 -1.49
N GLY A 165 -8.99 -2.81 -0.97
CA GLY A 165 -7.79 -2.37 -1.68
C GLY A 165 -7.93 -0.95 -2.20
N GLN A 166 -7.50 -0.73 -3.44
CA GLN A 166 -7.59 0.55 -4.13
C GLN A 166 -8.44 0.39 -5.39
N GLY A 167 -9.40 1.30 -5.58
CA GLY A 167 -10.08 1.58 -6.83
C GLY A 167 -9.65 2.90 -7.48
N GLU A 168 -10.53 3.48 -8.29
CA GLU A 168 -10.33 4.77 -8.99
C GLU A 168 -11.46 5.78 -8.67
N GLU A 169 -12.45 5.34 -7.90
CA GLU A 169 -13.71 6.01 -7.69
C GLU A 169 -13.68 7.01 -6.52
N GLY A 170 -12.79 6.81 -5.53
CA GLY A 170 -12.77 7.59 -4.29
C GLY A 170 -13.94 7.23 -3.37
N ILE A 171 -14.28 5.94 -3.26
CA ILE A 171 -15.37 5.45 -2.41
C ILE A 171 -14.81 5.04 -1.06
N TYR A 172 -15.12 5.78 0.00
CA TYR A 172 -14.66 5.46 1.34
C TYR A 172 -15.53 4.41 2.05
N ASP A 173 -16.85 4.53 1.94
CA ASP A 173 -17.82 3.56 2.43
C ASP A 173 -18.47 2.85 1.24
N TYR A 174 -18.20 1.54 1.12
CA TYR A 174 -18.69 0.71 0.03
C TYR A 174 -20.16 0.31 0.17
N ARG A 175 -20.82 0.65 1.28
CA ARG A 175 -22.27 0.45 1.40
C ARG A 175 -22.98 1.21 0.28
N LYS A 176 -23.96 0.56 -0.33
CA LYS A 176 -24.73 1.04 -1.50
C LYS A 176 -23.89 1.23 -2.76
N ASN A 177 -22.69 0.64 -2.82
CA ASN A 177 -21.80 0.68 -3.97
C ASN A 177 -21.42 -0.73 -4.45
N VAL A 178 -20.82 -0.79 -5.64
CA VAL A 178 -20.26 -2.02 -6.22
C VAL A 178 -18.76 -1.79 -6.43
N GLN A 179 -17.94 -2.70 -5.90
CA GLN A 179 -16.50 -2.70 -6.10
C GLN A 179 -16.10 -3.94 -6.89
N TYR A 180 -15.43 -3.73 -8.01
CA TYR A 180 -14.85 -4.78 -8.84
C TYR A 180 -13.40 -5.02 -8.43
N LEU A 181 -13.08 -6.25 -8.02
CA LEU A 181 -11.77 -6.62 -7.51
C LEU A 181 -11.01 -7.42 -8.57
N TYR A 182 -10.24 -6.70 -9.37
CA TYR A 182 -9.34 -7.21 -10.40
C TYR A 182 -8.11 -6.29 -10.48
N GLN A 183 -6.97 -6.86 -10.87
CA GLN A 183 -5.75 -6.08 -11.09
C GLN A 183 -5.89 -5.29 -12.39
N HIS A 184 -5.62 -3.98 -12.34
CA HIS A 184 -5.52 -3.09 -13.51
C HIS A 184 -4.69 -1.88 -13.13
N ASN A 185 -4.14 -1.13 -14.09
CA ASN A 185 -3.55 0.17 -13.76
C ASN A 185 -4.56 1.02 -12.96
N MET A 186 -4.10 1.60 -11.85
CA MET A 186 -4.89 2.31 -10.84
C MET A 186 -5.84 1.47 -9.98
N ARG A 187 -5.85 0.13 -10.11
CA ARG A 187 -6.65 -0.79 -9.26
C ARG A 187 -5.81 -1.90 -8.66
N ILE A 188 -5.81 -1.95 -7.34
CA ILE A 188 -5.09 -2.96 -6.56
C ILE A 188 -6.11 -3.66 -5.65
N PRO A 189 -6.65 -4.82 -6.05
CA PRO A 189 -7.65 -5.50 -5.25
C PRO A 189 -7.02 -6.11 -3.99
N ILE A 190 -7.69 -6.00 -2.84
CA ILE A 190 -7.35 -6.79 -1.65
C ILE A 190 -8.63 -7.51 -1.20
N PRO A 191 -8.64 -8.84 -1.02
CA PRO A 191 -9.85 -9.60 -0.71
C PRO A 191 -10.23 -9.50 0.78
N PHE A 192 -10.07 -8.32 1.36
CA PHE A 192 -10.31 -8.02 2.76
C PHE A 192 -11.06 -6.70 2.91
N PHE A 193 -12.17 -6.74 3.63
CA PHE A 193 -12.88 -5.54 4.07
C PHE A 193 -12.98 -5.50 5.59
N LEU A 194 -13.10 -4.29 6.10
CA LEU A 194 -13.28 -3.97 7.51
C LEU A 194 -14.61 -3.24 7.70
N SER A 195 -15.32 -3.59 8.76
CA SER A 195 -16.56 -2.94 9.18
C SER A 195 -16.31 -2.04 10.38
N ASP A 196 -17.00 -0.89 10.45
CA ASP A 196 -17.02 -0.05 11.65
C ASP A 196 -17.73 -0.73 12.85
N HIS A 197 -18.36 -1.89 12.62
CA HIS A 197 -18.93 -2.78 13.63
C HIS A 197 -17.91 -3.80 14.19
N LYS A 198 -16.62 -3.45 14.26
CA LYS A 198 -15.59 -4.18 15.03
C LYS A 198 -15.27 -5.58 14.50
N TYR A 199 -15.36 -5.77 13.18
CA TYR A 199 -14.90 -6.99 12.53
C TYR A 199 -14.37 -6.74 11.11
N GLY A 200 -13.70 -7.74 10.54
CA GLY A 200 -13.33 -7.79 9.13
C GLY A 200 -13.48 -9.20 8.56
N ILE A 201 -13.58 -9.30 7.24
CA ILE A 201 -13.68 -10.57 6.50
C ILE A 201 -12.58 -10.63 5.45
N LEU A 202 -11.73 -11.66 5.53
CA LEU A 202 -10.74 -12.01 4.52
C LEU A 202 -11.26 -13.21 3.71
N ALA A 203 -11.49 -13.02 2.42
CA ALA A 203 -11.80 -14.14 1.52
C ALA A 203 -10.51 -14.82 1.06
N ASP A 204 -10.41 -16.14 1.22
CA ASP A 204 -9.26 -16.92 0.79
C ASP A 204 -9.41 -17.30 -0.69
N CYS A 205 -9.15 -16.30 -1.55
CA CYS A 205 -9.50 -16.35 -2.96
C CYS A 205 -8.44 -15.66 -3.83
N GLY A 206 -7.90 -16.37 -4.81
CA GLY A 206 -6.99 -15.81 -5.83
C GLY A 206 -7.69 -15.34 -7.12
N SER A 207 -9.00 -15.60 -7.25
CA SER A 207 -9.77 -15.27 -8.44
C SER A 207 -10.25 -13.81 -8.47
N LEU A 208 -10.86 -13.42 -9.59
CA LEU A 208 -11.58 -12.16 -9.70
C LEU A 208 -12.76 -12.14 -8.73
N MET A 209 -13.02 -10.98 -8.12
CA MET A 209 -14.09 -10.84 -7.13
C MET A 209 -14.95 -9.60 -7.38
N THR A 210 -16.12 -9.55 -6.76
CA THR A 210 -16.98 -8.37 -6.73
C THR A 210 -17.61 -8.24 -5.36
N PHE A 211 -17.44 -7.11 -4.70
CA PHE A 211 -18.31 -6.71 -3.61
C PHE A 211 -19.50 -5.95 -4.22
N ASN A 212 -20.72 -6.42 -3.94
CA ASN A 212 -21.94 -5.80 -4.43
C ASN A 212 -22.77 -5.39 -3.22
N ASP A 213 -23.20 -4.14 -3.16
CA ASP A 213 -24.27 -3.68 -2.28
C ASP A 213 -25.16 -2.70 -3.05
N ASP A 214 -26.19 -3.23 -3.72
CA ASP A 214 -27.13 -2.44 -4.49
C ASP A 214 -28.53 -3.09 -4.48
N SER A 215 -29.42 -2.65 -5.38
CA SER A 215 -30.78 -3.20 -5.48
C SER A 215 -30.84 -4.69 -5.85
N ARG A 216 -29.74 -5.29 -6.32
CA ARG A 216 -29.62 -6.73 -6.59
C ARG A 216 -29.26 -7.54 -5.34
N GLY A 217 -29.02 -6.87 -4.22
CA GLY A 217 -28.69 -7.45 -2.92
C GLY A 217 -27.27 -7.13 -2.48
N SER A 218 -26.90 -7.63 -1.30
CA SER A 218 -25.54 -7.48 -0.81
C SER A 218 -24.80 -8.80 -0.69
N TYR A 219 -23.66 -8.90 -1.35
CA TYR A 219 -22.85 -10.11 -1.38
C TYR A 219 -21.40 -9.85 -1.81
N LEU A 220 -20.52 -10.77 -1.40
CA LEU A 220 -19.21 -10.95 -1.99
C LEU A 220 -19.28 -12.10 -3.01
N TYR A 221 -18.95 -11.82 -4.27
CA TYR A 221 -18.87 -12.79 -5.36
C TYR A 221 -17.43 -13.18 -5.66
N LEU A 222 -17.17 -14.48 -5.83
CA LEU A 222 -15.87 -15.06 -6.17
C LEU A 222 -16.03 -15.86 -7.48
N ASP A 223 -15.23 -15.54 -8.50
CA ASP A 223 -15.47 -16.00 -9.88
C ASP A 223 -15.07 -17.47 -10.12
N ALA A 224 -13.98 -17.94 -9.50
CA ALA A 224 -13.49 -19.31 -9.68
C ALA A 224 -12.78 -19.81 -8.42
N VAL A 225 -13.43 -20.71 -7.67
CA VAL A 225 -12.92 -21.27 -6.42
C VAL A 225 -13.26 -22.75 -6.25
N GLU A 226 -12.44 -23.49 -5.51
CA GLU A 226 -12.73 -24.88 -5.13
C GLU A 226 -13.81 -24.99 -4.05
N GLN A 227 -13.96 -23.94 -3.25
CA GLN A 227 -14.91 -23.84 -2.14
C GLN A 227 -15.08 -22.36 -1.77
N LEU A 228 -16.17 -22.03 -1.08
CA LEU A 228 -16.29 -20.72 -0.44
C LEU A 228 -15.49 -20.76 0.87
N ASP A 229 -14.41 -19.99 0.95
CA ASP A 229 -13.46 -20.00 2.06
C ASP A 229 -13.18 -18.57 2.52
N TYR A 230 -13.42 -18.28 3.79
CA TYR A 230 -13.20 -16.96 4.36
C TYR A 230 -12.87 -17.03 5.84
N TYR A 231 -12.22 -15.98 6.35
CA TYR A 231 -11.89 -15.80 7.75
C TYR A 231 -12.67 -14.61 8.30
N PHE A 232 -13.39 -14.83 9.39
CA PHE A 232 -14.03 -13.77 10.17
C PHE A 232 -13.09 -13.36 11.31
N ILE A 233 -12.82 -12.07 11.44
CA ILE A 233 -11.86 -11.51 12.40
C ILE A 233 -12.58 -10.45 13.23
N ALA A 234 -12.76 -10.67 14.53
CA ALA A 234 -13.29 -9.64 15.43
C ALA A 234 -12.18 -8.86 16.15
N GLY A 235 -12.38 -7.57 16.38
CA GLY A 235 -11.42 -6.70 17.06
C GLY A 235 -12.07 -5.48 17.68
N ASP A 236 -11.64 -5.07 18.87
CA ASP A 236 -12.27 -3.94 19.58
C ASP A 236 -11.91 -2.61 18.92
N ARG A 237 -10.80 -2.62 18.16
CA ARG A 237 -10.27 -1.54 17.33
C ARG A 237 -9.79 -2.12 16.00
N ALA A 238 -9.68 -1.27 14.98
CA ALA A 238 -9.17 -1.65 13.67
C ALA A 238 -7.77 -2.30 13.74
N ASP A 239 -6.87 -1.86 14.63
CA ASP A 239 -5.54 -2.47 14.79
C ASP A 239 -5.59 -3.96 15.14
N GLU A 240 -6.54 -4.41 15.97
CA GLU A 240 -6.69 -5.83 16.29
C GLU A 240 -7.15 -6.65 15.08
N ILE A 241 -7.99 -6.05 14.24
CA ILE A 241 -8.49 -6.69 13.02
C ILE A 241 -7.35 -6.79 11.99
N ILE A 242 -6.56 -5.72 11.82
CA ILE A 242 -5.36 -5.72 10.97
C ILE A 242 -4.32 -6.71 11.49
N ALA A 243 -4.10 -6.82 12.80
CA ALA A 243 -3.22 -7.84 13.37
C ALA A 243 -3.72 -9.26 13.06
N GLY A 244 -5.04 -9.49 13.07
CA GLY A 244 -5.65 -10.73 12.60
C GLY A 244 -5.36 -11.00 11.12
N TYR A 245 -5.49 -9.99 10.26
CA TYR A 245 -5.13 -10.08 8.84
C TYR A 245 -3.64 -10.42 8.65
N ARG A 246 -2.73 -9.78 9.39
CA ARG A 246 -1.28 -10.03 9.30
C ARG A 246 -0.88 -11.40 9.86
N ARG A 247 -1.58 -11.88 10.88
CA ARG A 247 -1.43 -13.26 11.38
C ARG A 247 -1.75 -14.30 10.29
N LEU A 248 -2.75 -14.03 9.46
CA LEU A 248 -3.16 -14.95 8.39
C LEU A 248 -2.26 -14.83 7.14
N THR A 249 -1.91 -13.60 6.75
CA THR A 249 -1.27 -13.33 5.44
C THR A 249 0.23 -13.06 5.51
N GLY A 250 0.80 -12.96 6.71
CA GLY A 250 2.21 -12.69 6.96
C GLY A 250 2.49 -11.29 7.50
N LYS A 251 3.55 -11.16 8.30
CA LYS A 251 4.00 -9.86 8.81
C LYS A 251 4.54 -8.98 7.68
N ALA A 252 4.34 -7.67 7.81
CA ALA A 252 5.04 -6.71 6.98
C ALA A 252 6.51 -6.65 7.41
N VAL A 253 7.43 -6.77 6.45
CA VAL A 253 8.87 -6.69 6.75
C VAL A 253 9.32 -5.24 6.86
N MET A 254 10.46 -5.00 7.51
CA MET A 254 11.07 -3.68 7.49
C MET A 254 11.58 -3.38 6.08
N LEU A 255 11.27 -2.19 5.57
CA LEU A 255 11.94 -1.66 4.38
C LEU A 255 13.28 -1.04 4.78
N PRO A 256 14.20 -0.81 3.83
CA PRO A 256 15.37 0.01 4.09
C PRO A 256 15.00 1.38 4.64
N LYS A 257 15.75 1.90 5.63
CA LYS A 257 15.49 3.21 6.24
C LYS A 257 15.44 4.35 5.22
N TRP A 258 16.29 4.29 4.19
CA TRP A 258 16.32 5.26 3.09
C TRP A 258 15.02 5.28 2.27
N ALA A 259 14.22 4.20 2.26
CA ALA A 259 12.94 4.14 1.56
C ALA A 259 11.87 5.07 2.17
N TYR A 260 12.07 5.48 3.42
CA TYR A 260 11.24 6.46 4.11
C TYR A 260 11.73 7.90 3.90
N GLY A 261 12.89 8.10 3.27
CA GLY A 261 13.41 9.41 2.84
C GLY A 261 12.66 10.00 1.65
N TYR A 262 13.20 11.07 1.08
CA TYR A 262 12.69 11.63 -0.17
C TYR A 262 13.25 10.85 -1.37
N ILE A 263 12.34 10.46 -2.27
CA ILE A 263 12.65 9.71 -3.50
C ILE A 263 12.29 10.58 -4.71
N GLN A 264 13.30 10.88 -5.53
CA GLN A 264 13.12 11.59 -6.79
C GLN A 264 13.05 10.59 -7.95
N SER A 265 11.96 10.67 -8.71
CA SER A 265 11.76 9.93 -9.94
C SER A 265 11.19 10.85 -11.03
N LYS A 266 11.24 10.38 -12.28
CA LYS A 266 10.55 10.93 -13.44
C LYS A 266 10.50 9.86 -14.52
N GLU A 267 9.55 9.98 -15.44
CA GLU A 267 9.50 9.25 -16.70
C GLU A 267 10.14 10.16 -17.76
N ALA A 268 11.39 9.96 -18.17
CA ALA A 268 12.40 9.04 -17.64
C ALA A 268 13.77 9.75 -17.55
N TYR A 269 14.72 9.21 -16.78
CA TYR A 269 16.13 9.57 -16.97
C TYR A 269 16.64 8.87 -18.25
N HIS A 270 17.36 9.60 -19.11
CA HIS A 270 17.74 9.10 -20.42
C HIS A 270 19.10 8.39 -20.44
N ASN A 271 19.97 8.69 -19.48
CA ASN A 271 21.31 8.12 -19.37
C ASN A 271 21.83 8.19 -17.93
N GLN A 272 22.96 7.52 -17.67
CA GLN A 272 23.57 7.48 -16.34
C GLN A 272 24.03 8.84 -15.79
N GLU A 273 24.40 9.79 -16.66
CA GLU A 273 24.89 11.11 -16.23
C GLU A 273 23.75 11.94 -15.63
N GLU A 274 22.55 11.92 -16.22
CA GLU A 274 21.39 12.64 -15.69
C GLU A 274 21.01 12.20 -14.27
N MET A 275 21.11 10.90 -13.95
CA MET A 275 20.86 10.41 -12.60
C MET A 275 21.85 11.00 -11.59
N VAL A 276 23.14 10.98 -11.93
CA VAL A 276 24.22 11.51 -11.09
C VAL A 276 24.10 13.02 -10.95
N ASP A 277 23.79 13.73 -12.04
CA ASP A 277 23.64 15.18 -12.06
C ASP A 277 22.45 15.65 -11.22
N THR A 278 21.32 14.96 -11.29
CA THR A 278 20.18 15.25 -10.43
C THR A 278 20.54 15.10 -8.95
N ALA A 279 21.17 13.97 -8.57
CA ALA A 279 21.62 13.76 -7.19
C ALA A 279 22.63 14.84 -6.74
N ARG A 280 23.57 15.21 -7.62
CA ARG A 280 24.56 16.27 -7.36
C ARG A 280 23.90 17.63 -7.16
N GLU A 281 22.87 17.96 -7.93
CA GLU A 281 22.16 19.23 -7.80
C GLU A 281 21.36 19.30 -6.47
N TYR A 282 20.73 18.19 -6.05
CA TYR A 282 20.10 18.10 -4.73
C TYR A 282 21.11 18.35 -3.59
N ARG A 283 22.29 17.69 -3.65
CA ARG A 283 23.37 17.88 -2.67
C ARG A 283 23.94 19.30 -2.70
N LYS A 284 24.15 19.88 -3.88
CA LYS A 284 24.60 21.28 -4.04
C LYS A 284 23.63 22.26 -3.41
N ARG A 285 22.32 22.02 -3.55
CA ARG A 285 21.26 22.85 -2.94
C ARG A 285 21.03 22.54 -1.46
N LYS A 286 21.69 21.52 -0.89
CA LYS A 286 21.51 21.04 0.50
C LYS A 286 20.06 20.68 0.80
N ILE A 287 19.44 19.98 -0.15
CA ILE A 287 18.08 19.46 -0.06
C ILE A 287 18.18 17.95 0.12
N GLY A 288 17.37 17.42 1.04
CA GLY A 288 17.40 16.00 1.36
C GLY A 288 16.98 15.13 0.18
N LEU A 289 17.69 14.02 -0.02
CA LEU A 289 17.44 13.03 -1.05
C LEU A 289 18.07 11.70 -0.63
N ASP A 290 17.29 10.62 -0.64
CA ASP A 290 17.76 9.27 -0.33
C ASP A 290 17.86 8.37 -1.56
N CYS A 291 17.01 8.57 -2.57
CA CYS A 291 16.96 7.68 -3.73
C CYS A 291 16.62 8.41 -5.03
N VAL A 292 17.29 8.02 -6.12
CA VAL A 292 16.90 8.34 -7.50
C VAL A 292 16.42 7.09 -8.23
N VAL A 293 15.34 7.22 -8.99
CA VAL A 293 14.70 6.08 -9.67
C VAL A 293 14.92 6.16 -11.17
N GLN A 294 15.57 5.14 -11.72
CA GLN A 294 15.66 4.90 -13.16
C GLN A 294 14.38 4.21 -13.65
N ASP A 295 13.63 4.87 -14.54
CA ASP A 295 12.45 4.32 -15.21
C ASP A 295 12.83 3.35 -16.35
N TRP A 296 11.84 2.84 -17.07
CA TRP A 296 11.88 1.82 -18.13
C TRP A 296 12.97 2.03 -19.19
N ASN A 297 13.43 3.26 -19.39
CA ASN A 297 14.34 3.63 -20.46
C ASN A 297 15.81 3.21 -20.21
N THR A 298 16.05 1.95 -19.87
CA THR A 298 17.38 1.36 -19.64
C THR A 298 17.90 0.51 -20.78
N TRP A 299 17.01 -0.16 -21.52
CA TRP A 299 17.35 -1.07 -22.63
C TRP A 299 17.45 -0.34 -23.97
N LYS A 300 17.92 -1.05 -25.02
CA LYS A 300 17.95 -0.48 -26.37
C LYS A 300 16.54 -0.34 -26.96
N ASP A 301 16.39 0.58 -27.91
CA ASP A 301 15.14 0.74 -28.65
C ASP A 301 14.68 -0.59 -29.27
N GLY A 302 13.43 -0.96 -29.02
CA GLY A 302 12.85 -2.23 -29.48
C GLY A 302 13.14 -3.45 -28.60
N GLU A 303 13.96 -3.33 -27.55
CA GLU A 303 14.28 -4.42 -26.61
C GLU A 303 13.55 -4.28 -25.27
N TRP A 304 12.25 -3.95 -25.29
CA TRP A 304 11.48 -3.69 -24.07
C TRP A 304 11.52 -4.84 -23.07
N GLY A 305 11.70 -4.52 -21.79
CA GLY A 305 11.71 -5.49 -20.68
C GLY A 305 12.97 -6.33 -20.58
N ASN A 306 13.94 -6.17 -21.48
CA ASN A 306 15.24 -6.85 -21.42
C ASN A 306 16.06 -6.30 -20.24
N LYS A 307 16.68 -7.15 -19.42
CA LYS A 307 17.41 -6.71 -18.20
C LYS A 307 18.82 -6.23 -18.53
N LYS A 308 19.10 -6.07 -19.83
CA LYS A 308 20.38 -5.63 -20.38
C LYS A 308 20.31 -4.16 -20.75
N VAL A 309 21.25 -3.38 -20.22
CA VAL A 309 21.22 -1.93 -20.43
C VAL A 309 21.85 -1.54 -21.76
N ASP A 310 21.35 -0.45 -22.35
CA ASP A 310 21.96 0.19 -23.50
C ASP A 310 23.33 0.78 -23.12
N LYS A 311 24.40 0.22 -23.68
CA LYS A 311 25.78 0.61 -23.38
C LYS A 311 26.17 2.00 -23.88
N GLU A 312 25.40 2.61 -24.77
CA GLU A 312 25.61 4.01 -25.14
C GLU A 312 25.12 4.96 -24.03
N ARG A 313 24.02 4.61 -23.36
CA ARG A 313 23.39 5.42 -22.31
C ARG A 313 23.86 5.06 -20.91
N TYR A 314 24.28 3.81 -20.71
CA TYR A 314 24.79 3.25 -19.46
C TYR A 314 26.11 2.49 -19.68
N PRO A 315 27.19 3.18 -20.13
CA PRO A 315 28.49 2.54 -20.35
C PRO A 315 29.15 1.96 -19.09
N ASP A 316 28.86 2.51 -17.89
CA ASP A 316 29.44 2.08 -16.61
C ASP A 316 28.45 2.22 -15.45
N LEU A 317 27.58 1.22 -15.28
CA LEU A 317 26.62 1.15 -14.16
C LEU A 317 27.31 1.15 -12.78
N LYS A 318 28.43 0.43 -12.66
CA LYS A 318 29.17 0.35 -11.38
C LYS A 318 29.75 1.71 -11.01
N GLY A 319 30.32 2.43 -11.96
CA GLY A 319 30.82 3.79 -11.77
C GLY A 319 29.71 4.80 -11.48
N MET A 320 28.53 4.66 -12.11
CA MET A 320 27.35 5.47 -11.82
C MET A 320 26.87 5.26 -10.38
N ASN A 321 26.56 4.01 -10.01
CA ASN A 321 26.06 3.68 -8.68
C ASN A 321 27.08 4.02 -7.58
N LYS A 322 28.37 3.80 -7.84
CA LYS A 322 29.44 4.23 -6.93
C LYS A 322 29.39 5.73 -6.64
N GLN A 323 29.24 6.58 -7.67
CA GLN A 323 29.13 8.04 -7.48
C GLN A 323 27.89 8.44 -6.68
N LEU A 324 26.76 7.78 -6.93
CA LEU A 324 25.51 8.00 -6.19
C LEU A 324 25.67 7.58 -4.71
N HIS A 325 26.24 6.41 -4.46
CA HIS A 325 26.53 5.91 -3.11
C HIS A 325 27.55 6.77 -2.37
N GLU A 326 28.57 7.32 -3.04
CA GLU A 326 29.50 8.30 -2.45
C GLU A 326 28.80 9.60 -2.00
N MET A 327 27.64 9.93 -2.60
CA MET A 327 26.76 11.02 -2.18
C MET A 327 25.69 10.58 -1.16
N ASN A 328 25.72 9.33 -0.69
CA ASN A 328 24.68 8.70 0.13
C ASN A 328 23.29 8.72 -0.55
N VAL A 329 23.25 8.51 -1.86
CA VAL A 329 22.03 8.39 -2.66
C VAL A 329 21.93 6.96 -3.19
N HIS A 330 20.80 6.31 -2.94
CA HIS A 330 20.47 4.96 -3.37
C HIS A 330 19.78 5.01 -4.74
N THR A 331 19.60 3.84 -5.33
CA THR A 331 19.01 3.70 -6.66
C THR A 331 17.92 2.65 -6.72
N MET A 332 16.91 2.94 -7.54
CA MET A 332 15.84 2.02 -7.88
C MET A 332 15.77 1.91 -9.40
N VAL A 333 15.55 0.71 -9.93
CA VAL A 333 15.45 0.47 -11.37
C VAL A 333 14.12 -0.18 -11.74
N SER A 334 13.51 0.30 -12.82
CA SER A 334 12.31 -0.28 -13.41
C SER A 334 12.59 -1.64 -14.03
N VAL A 335 11.83 -2.64 -13.62
CA VAL A 335 11.85 -4.00 -14.16
C VAL A 335 10.42 -4.44 -14.45
N TRP A 336 10.24 -5.06 -15.61
CA TRP A 336 8.92 -5.42 -16.14
C TRP A 336 8.81 -6.93 -16.28
N PRO A 337 7.63 -7.52 -16.08
CA PRO A 337 7.44 -8.96 -16.27
C PRO A 337 7.35 -9.36 -17.75
N ASN A 338 6.96 -8.43 -18.64
CA ASN A 338 6.88 -8.65 -20.09
C ASN A 338 8.18 -8.25 -20.80
N MET A 339 8.61 -9.09 -21.74
CA MET A 339 9.78 -8.89 -22.58
C MET A 339 9.40 -8.95 -24.06
N ASN A 340 10.03 -8.13 -24.89
CA ASN A 340 9.86 -8.20 -26.34
C ASN A 340 10.46 -9.50 -26.89
N SER A 341 9.74 -10.15 -27.81
CA SER A 341 10.21 -11.38 -28.45
C SER A 341 11.46 -11.14 -29.32
N GLY A 342 12.38 -12.10 -29.37
CA GLY A 342 13.64 -11.98 -30.10
C GLY A 342 14.73 -11.21 -29.33
N THR A 343 14.48 -10.89 -28.07
CA THR A 343 15.49 -10.45 -27.11
C THR A 343 16.08 -11.66 -26.38
N GLY A 344 17.35 -11.59 -25.99
CA GLY A 344 18.03 -12.72 -25.35
C GLY A 344 17.35 -13.21 -24.07
N ASP A 345 16.76 -12.31 -23.28
CA ASP A 345 16.05 -12.68 -22.04
C ASP A 345 14.72 -13.38 -22.32
N CYS A 346 13.97 -12.92 -23.34
CA CYS A 346 12.73 -13.55 -23.77
C CYS A 346 12.98 -14.94 -24.37
N ASP A 347 14.00 -15.05 -25.22
CA ASP A 347 14.37 -16.31 -25.88
C ASP A 347 14.81 -17.35 -24.83
N GLU A 348 15.60 -16.97 -23.82
CA GLU A 348 16.01 -17.87 -22.72
C GLU A 348 14.80 -18.37 -21.91
N MET A 349 13.81 -17.51 -21.67
CA MET A 349 12.57 -17.89 -20.98
C MET A 349 11.72 -18.85 -21.82
N GLU A 350 11.60 -18.60 -23.13
CA GLU A 350 10.87 -19.46 -24.05
C GLU A 350 11.51 -20.86 -24.15
N GLU A 351 12.83 -20.94 -24.25
CA GLU A 351 13.59 -22.20 -24.29
C GLU A 351 13.32 -23.10 -23.08
N HIS A 352 13.07 -22.51 -21.91
CA HIS A 352 12.75 -23.22 -20.67
C HIS A 352 11.25 -23.44 -20.44
N GLY A 353 10.38 -22.90 -21.30
CA GLY A 353 8.93 -22.94 -21.13
C GLY A 353 8.44 -22.09 -19.96
N PHE A 354 9.14 -21.02 -19.63
CA PHE A 354 8.87 -20.13 -18.49
C PHE A 354 8.10 -18.86 -18.86
N LEU A 355 7.49 -18.82 -20.05
CA LEU A 355 6.58 -17.75 -20.47
C LEU A 355 5.12 -18.18 -20.28
N LEU A 356 4.26 -17.22 -19.94
CA LEU A 356 2.82 -17.36 -20.04
C LEU A 356 2.40 -17.50 -21.51
N ASN A 357 1.14 -17.85 -21.73
CA ASN A 357 0.59 -18.11 -23.06
C ASN A 357 0.46 -16.86 -23.96
N ASP A 358 0.90 -15.68 -23.52
CA ASP A 358 1.12 -14.50 -24.36
C ASP A 358 2.51 -14.51 -25.03
N TYR A 359 3.42 -15.40 -24.62
CA TYR A 359 4.79 -15.53 -25.13
C TYR A 359 5.60 -14.22 -25.02
N ALA A 360 5.36 -13.46 -23.95
CA ALA A 360 6.12 -12.25 -23.63
C ALA A 360 6.28 -12.07 -22.12
N THR A 361 5.23 -12.37 -21.35
CA THR A 361 5.24 -12.26 -19.90
C THR A 361 5.76 -13.56 -19.27
N TYR A 362 6.75 -13.48 -18.38
CA TYR A 362 7.24 -14.68 -17.70
C TYR A 362 6.22 -15.23 -16.68
N ASP A 363 6.20 -16.55 -16.47
CA ASP A 363 5.31 -17.21 -15.53
C ASP A 363 5.83 -17.07 -14.09
N ALA A 364 5.47 -15.97 -13.43
CA ALA A 364 5.85 -15.71 -12.05
C ALA A 364 5.34 -16.78 -11.06
N TYR A 365 4.35 -17.62 -11.42
CA TYR A 365 3.86 -18.68 -10.53
C TYR A 365 4.86 -19.85 -10.42
N ASP A 366 5.69 -20.07 -11.44
CA ASP A 366 6.75 -21.09 -11.42
C ASP A 366 8.00 -20.57 -10.69
N GLU A 367 8.48 -21.32 -9.70
CA GLU A 367 9.67 -20.97 -8.92
C GLU A 367 10.93 -20.86 -9.79
N LYS A 368 11.12 -21.77 -10.75
CA LYS A 368 12.29 -21.77 -11.62
C LYS A 368 12.27 -20.60 -12.61
N ALA A 369 11.08 -20.20 -13.05
CA ALA A 369 10.92 -18.99 -13.85
C ALA A 369 11.31 -17.74 -13.06
N ARG A 370 10.94 -17.67 -11.76
CA ARG A 370 11.38 -16.59 -10.85
C ARG A 370 12.89 -16.60 -10.63
N GLU A 371 13.50 -17.77 -10.47
CA GLU A 371 14.96 -17.90 -10.35
C GLU A 371 15.69 -17.42 -11.62
N LEU A 372 15.17 -17.78 -12.80
CA LEU A 372 15.73 -17.31 -14.07
C LEU A 372 15.55 -15.80 -14.25
N TYR A 373 14.37 -15.26 -13.92
CA TYR A 373 14.11 -13.83 -13.98
C TYR A 373 15.07 -13.04 -13.10
N TRP A 374 15.31 -13.53 -11.87
CA TRP A 374 16.28 -12.95 -10.95
C TRP A 374 17.70 -13.03 -11.52
N LYS A 375 18.11 -14.19 -12.06
CA LYS A 375 19.45 -14.34 -12.68
C LYS A 375 19.68 -13.27 -13.75
N GLN A 376 18.71 -13.05 -14.64
CA GLN A 376 18.79 -12.01 -15.67
C GLN A 376 18.91 -10.60 -15.07
N ALA A 377 18.16 -10.30 -14.01
CA ALA A 377 18.26 -9.01 -13.31
C ALA A 377 19.60 -8.86 -12.57
N ASP A 378 20.15 -9.94 -12.02
CA ASP A 378 21.40 -9.93 -11.27
C ASP A 378 22.62 -9.69 -12.17
N GLU A 379 22.66 -10.33 -13.35
CA GLU A 379 23.80 -10.28 -14.28
C GLU A 379 24.31 -8.87 -14.56
N GLU A 380 23.41 -7.89 -14.65
CA GLU A 380 23.75 -6.52 -15.01
C GLU A 380 23.19 -5.47 -14.04
N LEU A 381 21.94 -5.58 -13.59
CA LEU A 381 21.31 -4.54 -12.78
C LEU A 381 21.77 -4.62 -11.32
N PHE A 382 21.54 -5.75 -10.64
CA PHE A 382 21.93 -5.91 -9.24
C PHE A 382 23.46 -5.89 -9.09
N SER A 383 24.17 -6.69 -9.90
CA SER A 383 25.64 -6.70 -9.94
C SER A 383 26.24 -5.37 -10.42
N GLY A 384 25.45 -4.54 -11.13
CA GLY A 384 25.78 -3.17 -11.50
C GLY A 384 25.66 -2.16 -10.35
N GLY A 385 25.06 -2.55 -9.23
CA GLY A 385 24.99 -1.76 -8.00
C GLY A 385 23.63 -1.12 -7.71
N PHE A 386 22.56 -1.48 -8.43
CA PHE A 386 21.22 -1.00 -8.09
C PHE A 386 20.77 -1.49 -6.70
N ASP A 387 20.02 -0.67 -5.96
CA ASP A 387 19.64 -0.98 -4.57
C ASP A 387 18.26 -1.61 -4.41
N SER A 388 17.35 -1.35 -5.36
CA SER A 388 15.94 -1.74 -5.25
C SER A 388 15.25 -1.81 -6.59
N TRP A 389 14.01 -2.30 -6.58
CA TRP A 389 13.25 -2.67 -7.77
C TRP A 389 11.96 -1.89 -7.86
N TRP A 390 11.73 -1.28 -9.01
CA TRP A 390 10.44 -0.77 -9.41
C TRP A 390 9.79 -1.78 -10.36
N CYS A 391 8.93 -2.62 -9.82
CA CYS A 391 8.24 -3.70 -10.49
C CYS A 391 6.96 -3.14 -11.17
N ASP A 392 7.12 -2.61 -12.37
CA ASP A 392 6.01 -2.04 -13.12
C ASP A 392 5.25 -3.10 -13.94
N SER A 393 4.01 -2.80 -14.28
CA SER A 393 3.13 -3.70 -15.04
C SER A 393 2.93 -5.07 -14.40
N THR A 394 2.75 -5.10 -13.08
CA THR A 394 2.54 -6.33 -12.31
C THR A 394 1.08 -6.81 -12.27
N GLU A 395 0.17 -6.13 -12.98
CA GLU A 395 -1.17 -6.61 -13.36
C GLU A 395 -1.18 -7.57 -14.56
N PRO A 396 -0.01 -7.88 -15.12
CA PRO A 396 0.44 -7.79 -16.53
C PRO A 396 -0.49 -7.37 -17.69
N PHE A 397 -1.82 -7.39 -17.56
CA PHE A 397 -2.73 -7.37 -18.72
C PHE A 397 -3.78 -6.24 -18.67
N SER A 398 -3.32 -4.99 -18.66
CA SER A 398 -4.21 -3.81 -18.71
C SER A 398 -4.55 -3.33 -20.14
N GLY A 399 -3.82 -3.82 -21.15
CA GLY A 399 -3.91 -3.37 -22.54
C GLY A 399 -5.31 -3.34 -23.17
N PRO A 400 -6.23 -4.29 -22.89
CA PRO A 400 -7.58 -4.29 -23.46
C PRO A 400 -8.40 -3.06 -23.10
N ASP A 401 -8.21 -2.52 -21.89
CA ASP A 401 -8.94 -1.35 -21.42
C ASP A 401 -8.14 -0.05 -21.50
N TRP A 402 -6.82 -0.13 -21.32
CA TRP A 402 -5.92 1.01 -21.30
C TRP A 402 -5.58 1.55 -22.72
N ASN A 403 -6.63 1.83 -23.48
CA ASN A 403 -6.61 2.36 -24.84
C ASN A 403 -7.90 3.16 -25.12
N GLY A 404 -7.90 3.89 -26.24
CA GLY A 404 -9.09 4.57 -26.75
C GLY A 404 -9.46 5.85 -25.99
N ALA A 405 -10.43 6.58 -26.54
CA ALA A 405 -10.76 7.94 -26.12
C ALA A 405 -11.71 8.04 -24.91
N TYR A 406 -12.43 6.98 -24.59
CA TYR A 406 -13.49 7.00 -23.57
C TYR A 406 -13.24 5.93 -22.52
N LEU A 407 -13.44 6.31 -21.27
CA LEU A 407 -13.44 5.39 -20.14
C LEU A 407 -14.72 4.54 -20.22
N ARG A 408 -14.55 3.22 -20.26
CA ARG A 408 -15.67 2.26 -20.25
C ARG A 408 -16.30 2.19 -18.87
N GLU A 409 -17.54 1.72 -18.80
CA GLU A 409 -18.24 1.50 -17.53
C GLU A 409 -17.49 0.47 -16.67
N PRO A 410 -17.46 0.60 -15.33
CA PRO A 410 -16.66 -0.27 -14.46
C PRO A 410 -16.90 -1.78 -14.66
N TRP A 411 -18.15 -2.19 -14.88
CA TRP A 411 -18.51 -3.59 -15.12
C TRP A 411 -18.00 -4.12 -16.46
N GLU A 412 -17.91 -3.27 -17.49
CA GLU A 412 -17.38 -3.63 -18.80
C GLU A 412 -15.86 -3.80 -18.72
N ARG A 413 -15.17 -2.90 -18.00
CA ARG A 413 -13.74 -2.99 -17.73
C ARG A 413 -13.38 -4.28 -16.99
N PHE A 414 -14.14 -4.60 -15.93
CA PHE A 414 -13.99 -5.85 -15.18
C PHE A 414 -14.13 -7.09 -16.08
N GLN A 415 -15.12 -7.10 -16.99
CA GLN A 415 -15.30 -8.22 -17.91
C GLN A 415 -14.17 -8.29 -18.95
N LEU A 416 -13.77 -7.15 -19.52
CA LEU A 416 -12.78 -7.08 -20.59
C LEU A 416 -11.40 -7.50 -20.10
N VAL A 417 -10.89 -6.83 -19.07
CA VAL A 417 -9.58 -7.10 -18.45
C VAL A 417 -9.59 -8.45 -17.75
N GLY A 418 -10.65 -8.74 -16.99
CA GLY A 418 -10.80 -10.00 -16.28
C GLY A 418 -10.83 -11.21 -17.21
N SER A 419 -11.41 -11.10 -18.41
CA SER A 419 -11.38 -12.18 -19.40
C SER A 419 -9.96 -12.45 -19.91
N GLU A 420 -9.15 -11.41 -20.08
CA GLU A 420 -7.76 -11.57 -20.47
C GLU A 420 -6.91 -12.19 -19.35
N HIS A 421 -7.10 -11.73 -18.10
CA HIS A 421 -6.42 -12.32 -16.94
C HIS A 421 -6.75 -13.80 -16.82
N LYS A 422 -8.04 -14.18 -16.96
CA LYS A 422 -8.45 -15.59 -16.93
C LYS A 422 -7.80 -16.42 -18.04
N LYS A 423 -7.55 -15.82 -19.20
CA LYS A 423 -6.92 -16.48 -20.34
C LYS A 423 -5.44 -16.78 -20.09
N PHE A 424 -4.69 -15.84 -19.53
CA PHE A 424 -3.23 -15.95 -19.40
C PHE A 424 -2.74 -16.36 -18.01
N LEU A 425 -3.45 -15.99 -16.95
CA LEU A 425 -3.07 -16.25 -15.55
C LEU A 425 -3.76 -17.45 -14.92
N ARG A 426 -4.83 -17.96 -15.56
CA ARG A 426 -5.87 -18.85 -15.02
C ARG A 426 -6.84 -18.14 -14.07
N ALA A 427 -8.09 -18.58 -14.07
CA ALA A 427 -9.18 -17.89 -13.37
C ALA A 427 -9.14 -17.97 -11.84
N ASP A 428 -8.59 -19.05 -11.29
CA ASP A 428 -8.46 -19.33 -9.86
C ASP A 428 -7.37 -18.50 -9.16
N ARG A 429 -6.46 -17.90 -9.93
CA ARG A 429 -5.29 -17.16 -9.41
C ARG A 429 -5.04 -15.82 -10.12
N ALA A 430 -6.01 -15.33 -10.88
CA ALA A 430 -5.90 -14.13 -11.71
C ALA A 430 -5.47 -12.84 -10.98
N ASN A 431 -5.66 -12.76 -9.65
CA ASN A 431 -5.24 -11.64 -8.82
C ASN A 431 -3.94 -11.90 -8.02
N LEU A 432 -3.20 -12.98 -8.31
CA LEU A 432 -2.01 -13.37 -7.53
C LEU A 432 -0.67 -13.05 -8.21
N TYR A 433 -0.69 -12.52 -9.44
CA TYR A 433 0.54 -12.37 -10.23
C TYR A 433 1.56 -11.44 -9.55
N ALA A 434 1.13 -10.25 -9.14
CA ALA A 434 2.00 -9.28 -8.46
C ALA A 434 2.66 -9.84 -7.18
N VAL A 435 1.94 -10.65 -6.40
CA VAL A 435 2.49 -11.31 -5.21
C VAL A 435 3.58 -12.31 -5.62
N ALA A 436 3.32 -13.12 -6.64
CA ALA A 436 4.27 -14.10 -7.15
C ALA A 436 5.54 -13.43 -7.70
N HIS A 437 5.39 -12.30 -8.41
CA HIS A 437 6.53 -11.52 -8.91
C HIS A 437 7.38 -10.94 -7.76
N ALA A 438 6.75 -10.25 -6.81
CA ALA A 438 7.43 -9.67 -5.65
C ALA A 438 8.15 -10.74 -4.81
N ARG A 439 7.51 -11.92 -4.64
CA ARG A 439 8.12 -13.08 -3.98
C ARG A 439 9.42 -13.51 -4.66
N GLY A 440 9.44 -13.56 -5.99
CA GLY A 440 10.62 -13.97 -6.76
C GLY A 440 11.82 -13.07 -6.55
N ILE A 441 11.61 -11.76 -6.60
CA ILE A 441 12.67 -10.79 -6.33
C ILE A 441 13.12 -10.89 -4.87
N TYR A 442 12.17 -10.94 -3.94
CA TYR A 442 12.47 -10.98 -2.51
C TYR A 442 13.30 -12.20 -2.09
N GLU A 443 12.84 -13.40 -2.44
CA GLU A 443 13.52 -14.64 -2.06
C GLU A 443 14.91 -14.72 -2.69
N ASN A 444 15.06 -14.35 -3.97
CA ASN A 444 16.33 -14.50 -4.66
C ASN A 444 17.34 -13.38 -4.34
N GLN A 445 16.91 -12.13 -4.13
CA GLN A 445 17.81 -11.10 -3.58
C GLN A 445 18.29 -11.49 -2.18
N ARG A 446 17.42 -12.01 -1.31
CA ARG A 446 17.85 -12.46 0.02
C ARG A 446 18.85 -13.61 -0.05
N LYS A 447 18.76 -14.49 -1.06
CA LYS A 447 19.80 -15.51 -1.32
C LYS A 447 21.13 -14.86 -1.76
N ALA A 448 21.08 -13.88 -2.66
CA ALA A 448 22.27 -13.24 -3.24
C ALA A 448 22.97 -12.25 -2.28
N ALA A 449 22.21 -11.50 -1.50
CA ALA A 449 22.67 -10.48 -0.57
C ALA A 449 21.90 -10.57 0.76
N PRO A 450 22.20 -11.57 1.61
CA PRO A 450 21.41 -11.89 2.82
C PRO A 450 21.38 -10.79 3.88
N LYS A 451 22.24 -9.77 3.75
CA LYS A 451 22.30 -8.62 4.65
C LYS A 451 21.64 -7.36 4.09
N LYS A 452 21.16 -7.33 2.85
CA LYS A 452 20.58 -6.13 2.24
C LYS A 452 19.08 -6.27 2.15
N ARG A 453 18.32 -5.34 2.74
CA ARG A 453 16.85 -5.37 2.67
C ARG A 453 16.36 -5.23 1.24
N VAL A 454 15.26 -5.91 0.96
CA VAL A 454 14.58 -5.83 -0.33
C VAL A 454 13.53 -4.72 -0.28
N LEU A 455 13.47 -3.93 -1.34
CA LEU A 455 12.35 -3.04 -1.63
C LEU A 455 11.82 -3.32 -3.03
N ASN A 456 10.54 -3.70 -3.10
CA ASN A 456 9.75 -3.84 -4.31
C ASN A 456 8.71 -2.72 -4.35
N LEU A 457 8.97 -1.64 -5.08
CA LEU A 457 7.91 -0.70 -5.47
C LEU A 457 7.10 -1.38 -6.58
N THR A 458 5.84 -1.76 -6.36
CA THR A 458 5.04 -2.53 -7.36
C THR A 458 3.65 -1.92 -7.63
N ARG A 459 3.22 -1.92 -8.91
CA ARG A 459 1.99 -1.22 -9.35
C ARG A 459 0.74 -1.93 -8.90
N SER A 460 0.88 -3.22 -8.68
CA SER A 460 -0.15 -4.08 -8.15
C SER A 460 0.36 -4.91 -6.99
N GLY A 461 -0.59 -5.56 -6.34
CA GLY A 461 -0.41 -6.38 -5.16
C GLY A 461 -1.68 -7.16 -4.87
N TYR A 462 -1.60 -7.98 -3.83
CA TYR A 462 -2.73 -8.70 -3.26
C TYR A 462 -2.45 -9.01 -1.78
N ALA A 463 -3.37 -9.71 -1.11
CA ALA A 463 -3.13 -10.18 0.25
C ALA A 463 -1.81 -10.99 0.34
N GLY A 464 -0.98 -10.64 1.31
CA GLY A 464 0.34 -11.26 1.51
C GLY A 464 1.49 -10.61 0.76
N SER A 465 1.29 -9.50 0.03
CA SER A 465 2.42 -8.80 -0.61
C SER A 465 3.40 -8.21 0.42
N GLN A 466 2.90 -7.81 1.60
CA GLN A 466 3.68 -7.12 2.63
C GLN A 466 4.86 -7.94 3.20
N LYS A 467 4.83 -9.28 3.10
CA LYS A 467 5.95 -10.15 3.50
C LYS A 467 7.15 -10.08 2.56
N TYR A 468 6.98 -9.49 1.37
CA TYR A 468 7.99 -9.46 0.31
C TYR A 468 8.58 -8.08 0.06
N GLY A 469 8.64 -7.22 1.08
CA GLY A 469 9.25 -5.88 0.97
C GLY A 469 8.53 -4.95 0.00
N THR A 470 7.22 -5.13 -0.14
CA THR A 470 6.39 -4.40 -1.11
C THR A 470 5.97 -3.02 -0.60
N MET A 471 6.20 -2.00 -1.44
CA MET A 471 5.53 -0.70 -1.41
C MET A 471 4.58 -0.64 -2.62
N LEU A 472 3.30 -0.43 -2.38
CA LEU A 472 2.31 -0.26 -3.47
C LEU A 472 2.26 1.20 -3.91
N TRP A 473 2.05 1.48 -5.20
CA TRP A 473 1.68 2.83 -5.64
C TRP A 473 0.44 2.83 -6.51
N SER A 474 -0.24 3.98 -6.54
CA SER A 474 -1.57 4.12 -7.13
C SER A 474 -1.66 4.03 -8.66
N GLY A 475 -0.59 3.75 -9.37
CA GLY A 475 -0.56 3.75 -10.84
C GLY A 475 -0.66 5.14 -11.47
N ASP A 476 -1.00 5.16 -12.75
CA ASP A 476 -0.77 6.30 -13.64
C ASP A 476 -1.97 7.26 -13.63
N THR A 477 -2.05 8.03 -12.55
CA THR A 477 -3.18 8.93 -12.31
C THR A 477 -3.03 10.29 -13.01
N CYS A 478 -4.08 11.11 -13.03
CA CYS A 478 -4.07 12.43 -13.68
C CYS A 478 -4.07 13.63 -12.71
N ALA A 479 -3.47 14.74 -13.15
CA ALA A 479 -3.28 15.95 -12.36
C ALA A 479 -4.56 16.80 -12.34
N THR A 480 -5.47 16.45 -11.42
CA THR A 480 -6.67 17.23 -11.12
C THR A 480 -6.88 17.29 -9.60
N TRP A 481 -7.51 18.36 -9.10
CA TRP A 481 -7.87 18.44 -7.68
C TRP A 481 -8.88 17.36 -7.27
N GLY A 482 -9.73 16.94 -8.21
CA GLY A 482 -10.67 15.83 -7.99
C GLY A 482 -9.94 14.52 -7.75
N ASN A 483 -8.97 14.20 -8.60
CA ASN A 483 -8.16 13.00 -8.43
C ASN A 483 -7.29 13.05 -7.16
N PHE A 484 -6.71 14.21 -6.83
CA PHE A 484 -5.98 14.37 -5.57
C PHE A 484 -6.83 13.97 -4.34
N ARG A 485 -8.11 14.40 -4.27
CA ARG A 485 -9.02 13.98 -3.20
C ARG A 485 -9.23 12.46 -3.18
N LYS A 486 -9.48 11.86 -4.34
CA LYS A 486 -9.67 10.41 -4.46
C LYS A 486 -8.47 9.63 -3.95
N GLN A 487 -7.24 10.08 -4.25
CA GLN A 487 -6.03 9.41 -3.78
C GLN A 487 -5.87 9.40 -2.25
N ILE A 488 -6.47 10.34 -1.52
CA ILE A 488 -6.51 10.26 -0.05
C ILE A 488 -7.41 9.10 0.36
N THR A 489 -8.64 9.05 -0.16
CA THR A 489 -9.60 7.98 0.09
C THR A 489 -9.04 6.59 -0.24
N GLU A 490 -8.41 6.44 -1.41
CA GLU A 490 -7.86 5.16 -1.86
C GLU A 490 -6.66 4.71 -1.00
N GLY A 491 -5.78 5.63 -0.59
CA GLY A 491 -4.69 5.31 0.34
C GLY A 491 -5.19 4.86 1.71
N LEU A 492 -6.30 5.45 2.19
CA LEU A 492 -6.96 5.05 3.43
C LEU A 492 -7.58 3.65 3.32
N ASN A 493 -8.29 3.35 2.23
CA ASN A 493 -8.84 2.02 1.97
C ASN A 493 -7.74 0.96 1.86
N MET A 494 -6.62 1.26 1.19
CA MET A 494 -5.49 0.34 1.12
C MET A 494 -4.97 -0.05 2.52
N CYS A 495 -4.89 0.91 3.43
CA CYS A 495 -4.46 0.68 4.81
C CYS A 495 -5.51 -0.05 5.66
N LEU A 496 -6.80 0.25 5.47
CA LEU A 496 -7.93 -0.48 6.06
C LEU A 496 -8.02 -1.92 5.51
N SER A 497 -7.48 -2.17 4.32
CA SER A 497 -7.29 -3.49 3.74
C SER A 497 -6.12 -4.28 4.30
N GLY A 498 -5.39 -3.73 5.27
CA GLY A 498 -4.28 -4.40 5.92
C GLY A 498 -2.94 -4.26 5.19
N MET A 499 -2.81 -3.40 4.19
CA MET A 499 -1.52 -3.07 3.56
C MET A 499 -0.91 -1.83 4.19
N PRO A 500 0.26 -1.90 4.86
CA PRO A 500 0.78 -0.76 5.63
C PRO A 500 1.60 0.24 4.79
N TYR A 501 1.98 -0.14 3.57
CA TYR A 501 2.93 0.56 2.73
C TYR A 501 2.31 0.87 1.37
N TRP A 502 1.95 2.13 1.21
CA TRP A 502 1.33 2.67 0.01
C TRP A 502 1.88 4.07 -0.30
N THR A 503 1.96 4.42 -1.57
CA THR A 503 2.38 5.74 -2.07
C THR A 503 1.69 6.06 -3.40
N LEU A 504 2.09 7.16 -4.03
CA LEU A 504 1.54 7.64 -5.29
C LEU A 504 2.58 8.45 -6.06
N ASP A 505 2.20 8.90 -7.25
CA ASP A 505 2.95 9.92 -8.00
C ASP A 505 2.55 11.32 -7.54
N ILE A 506 3.42 11.99 -6.80
CA ILE A 506 3.14 13.37 -6.36
C ILE A 506 3.00 14.28 -7.59
N GLY A 507 1.85 14.96 -7.67
CA GLY A 507 1.47 15.77 -8.82
C GLY A 507 0.87 14.97 -9.98
N ALA A 508 0.60 13.68 -9.78
CA ALA A 508 0.08 12.71 -10.74
C ALA A 508 1.01 12.38 -11.92
N PHE A 509 0.76 11.25 -12.57
CA PHE A 509 1.55 10.80 -13.71
C PHE A 509 1.32 11.71 -14.93
N PHE A 510 0.05 11.87 -15.32
CA PHE A 510 -0.38 12.68 -16.48
C PHE A 510 -0.81 14.09 -16.08
N THR A 511 -0.27 15.11 -16.74
CA THR A 511 -0.63 16.53 -16.49
C THR A 511 -1.45 17.15 -17.63
N VAL A 512 -1.30 16.61 -18.83
CA VAL A 512 -1.88 17.09 -20.09
C VAL A 512 -3.25 16.45 -20.34
N LYS A 513 -4.05 17.00 -21.25
CA LYS A 513 -5.24 16.32 -21.79
C LYS A 513 -5.35 16.53 -23.30
N GLU A 514 -5.54 17.79 -23.70
CA GLU A 514 -5.80 18.18 -25.09
C GLU A 514 -4.52 18.46 -25.87
N LYS A 515 -3.49 19.00 -25.23
CA LYS A 515 -2.22 19.39 -25.88
C LYS A 515 -1.29 18.19 -26.02
N TRP A 516 -1.71 17.23 -26.85
CA TRP A 516 -1.04 15.94 -27.01
C TRP A 516 0.45 16.03 -27.39
N GLU A 517 0.88 17.15 -27.98
CA GLU A 517 2.29 17.45 -28.29
C GLU A 517 3.18 17.57 -27.04
N ASN A 518 2.56 17.84 -25.87
CA ASN A 518 3.23 17.93 -24.58
C ASN A 518 3.24 16.58 -23.83
N ARG A 519 2.66 15.51 -24.40
CA ARG A 519 2.64 14.19 -23.75
C ARG A 519 4.05 13.60 -23.66
N GLY A 520 4.41 13.02 -22.52
CA GLY A 520 5.60 12.17 -22.40
C GLY A 520 5.36 10.73 -22.85
N CYS A 521 6.09 9.75 -22.30
CA CYS A 521 6.06 8.34 -22.69
C CYS A 521 6.26 8.08 -24.21
N GLY A 522 6.97 8.97 -24.91
CA GLY A 522 7.10 8.92 -26.37
C GLY A 522 5.79 9.14 -27.15
N CYS A 523 4.73 9.62 -26.50
CA CYS A 523 3.39 9.76 -27.08
C CYS A 523 3.12 11.15 -27.71
N ASN A 524 4.12 12.02 -27.79
CA ASN A 524 3.99 13.38 -28.35
C ASN A 524 3.76 13.45 -29.87
N GLN A 525 3.63 12.32 -30.55
CA GLN A 525 3.32 12.21 -31.98
C GLN A 525 1.93 11.57 -32.23
N ASP A 526 1.23 11.15 -31.18
CA ASP A 526 -0.10 10.52 -31.27
C ASP A 526 -1.20 11.50 -30.82
N PRO A 527 -1.94 12.12 -31.76
CA PRO A 527 -3.02 13.04 -31.44
C PRO A 527 -4.29 12.33 -30.93
N SER A 528 -4.33 10.99 -30.91
CA SER A 528 -5.51 10.28 -30.45
C SER A 528 -5.77 10.55 -28.97
N MET A 529 -7.03 10.83 -28.64
CA MET A 529 -7.43 11.00 -27.24
C MET A 529 -7.31 9.66 -26.50
N LYS A 530 -6.78 9.73 -25.28
CA LYS A 530 -6.72 8.62 -24.34
C LYS A 530 -7.54 8.95 -23.11
N TRP A 531 -8.39 8.03 -22.67
CA TRP A 531 -9.30 8.31 -21.55
C TRP A 531 -8.58 8.53 -20.21
N PHE A 532 -7.35 8.00 -20.07
CA PHE A 532 -6.54 8.10 -18.85
C PHE A 532 -5.64 9.34 -18.82
N TRP A 533 -5.36 9.94 -19.97
CA TRP A 533 -4.59 11.19 -20.08
C TRP A 533 -5.53 12.39 -19.92
N GLN A 534 -5.88 12.70 -18.66
CA GLN A 534 -6.93 13.68 -18.30
C GLN A 534 -6.48 14.66 -17.22
N GLY A 535 -5.29 15.26 -17.38
CA GLY A 535 -4.84 16.33 -16.48
C GLY A 535 -5.45 17.70 -16.86
N ASP A 536 -5.57 18.59 -15.88
CA ASP A 536 -6.13 19.94 -16.09
C ASP A 536 -5.08 20.98 -16.54
N PHE A 537 -3.81 20.59 -16.68
CA PHE A 537 -2.67 21.53 -16.75
C PHE A 537 -1.79 21.27 -17.98
N GLU A 538 -2.28 21.70 -19.14
CA GLU A 538 -1.65 21.47 -20.44
C GLU A 538 -0.18 21.95 -20.56
N GLU A 539 0.22 22.94 -19.76
CA GLU A 539 1.58 23.49 -19.75
C GLU A 539 2.46 22.96 -18.60
N GLY A 540 1.97 21.97 -17.84
CA GLY A 540 2.69 21.35 -16.74
C GLY A 540 3.29 22.38 -15.78
N ILE A 541 4.61 22.31 -15.58
CA ILE A 541 5.35 23.23 -14.71
C ILE A 541 5.27 24.71 -15.11
N HIS A 542 4.89 25.05 -16.35
CA HIS A 542 4.69 26.44 -16.76
C HIS A 542 3.30 26.99 -16.39
N ASP A 543 2.43 26.16 -15.82
CA ASP A 543 1.17 26.56 -15.21
C ASP A 543 1.31 26.70 -13.68
N SER A 544 1.05 27.90 -13.17
CA SER A 544 1.05 28.19 -11.74
C SER A 544 -0.03 27.41 -10.97
N GLY A 545 -1.13 27.05 -11.65
CA GLY A 545 -2.15 26.14 -11.10
C GLY A 545 -1.60 24.74 -10.84
N TYR A 546 -0.77 24.22 -11.76
CA TYR A 546 -0.10 22.94 -11.56
C TYR A 546 0.94 23.03 -10.44
N ARG A 547 1.73 24.11 -10.39
CA ARG A 547 2.69 24.33 -9.30
C ARG A 547 2.01 24.31 -7.93
N GLU A 548 0.85 24.93 -7.81
CA GLU A 548 0.07 24.87 -6.57
C GLU A 548 -0.43 23.46 -6.27
N LEU A 549 -1.06 22.79 -7.24
CA LEU A 549 -1.53 21.41 -7.07
C LEU A 549 -0.39 20.51 -6.62
N TYR A 550 0.75 20.58 -7.32
CA TYR A 550 1.96 19.81 -7.02
C TYR A 550 2.43 20.09 -5.60
N VAL A 551 2.55 21.35 -5.16
CA VAL A 551 2.95 21.67 -3.77
C VAL A 551 2.00 21.08 -2.74
N ARG A 552 0.67 21.18 -2.93
CA ARG A 552 -0.29 20.60 -1.98
C ARG A 552 -0.22 19.08 -1.94
N TRP A 553 -0.03 18.45 -3.09
CA TRP A 553 0.14 17.01 -3.18
C TRP A 553 1.48 16.57 -2.59
N PHE A 554 2.53 17.37 -2.73
CA PHE A 554 3.85 17.13 -2.17
C PHE A 554 3.84 17.22 -0.64
N GLN A 555 3.10 18.18 -0.10
CA GLN A 555 2.82 18.27 1.33
C GLN A 555 2.08 17.05 1.87
N TYR A 556 1.07 16.55 1.15
CA TYR A 556 0.42 15.28 1.50
C TYR A 556 1.40 14.10 1.45
N GLY A 557 2.18 13.99 0.37
CA GLY A 557 3.15 12.92 0.15
C GLY A 557 4.20 12.79 1.25
N ALA A 558 4.55 13.88 1.93
CA ALA A 558 5.48 13.86 3.07
C ALA A 558 4.95 13.07 4.28
N PHE A 559 3.64 12.81 4.34
CA PHE A 559 2.97 12.02 5.37
C PHE A 559 2.45 10.68 4.85
N LEU A 560 2.99 10.21 3.73
CA LEU A 560 2.79 8.83 3.25
C LEU A 560 3.93 7.91 3.73
N PRO A 561 3.71 6.59 3.77
CA PRO A 561 4.77 5.61 4.04
C PRO A 561 6.04 5.86 3.21
N MET A 562 5.91 6.11 1.90
CA MET A 562 7.00 6.54 1.02
C MET A 562 6.72 7.91 0.44
N PHE A 563 7.73 8.80 0.52
CA PHE A 563 7.66 10.15 0.00
C PHE A 563 8.33 10.24 -1.38
N ARG A 564 7.55 10.02 -2.45
CA ARG A 564 8.06 9.86 -3.83
C ARG A 564 7.43 10.86 -4.80
N SER A 565 8.27 11.61 -5.50
CA SER A 565 7.85 12.40 -6.66
C SER A 565 8.12 11.64 -7.95
N HIS A 566 7.13 11.55 -8.83
CA HIS A 566 7.23 10.90 -10.14
C HIS A 566 6.18 11.47 -11.11
N GLY A 567 6.38 11.21 -12.39
CA GLY A 567 5.40 11.37 -13.45
C GLY A 567 6.05 11.68 -14.79
N THR A 568 5.22 11.76 -15.82
CA THR A 568 5.61 12.10 -17.19
C THR A 568 5.32 13.59 -17.48
N ASP A 569 5.18 13.99 -18.74
CA ASP A 569 4.77 15.30 -19.32
C ASP A 569 5.62 16.52 -18.96
N THR A 570 6.15 16.60 -17.75
CA THR A 570 6.80 17.79 -17.19
C THR A 570 7.78 17.40 -16.08
N PRO A 571 8.91 18.12 -15.92
CA PRO A 571 9.92 17.77 -14.93
C PRO A 571 9.40 17.93 -13.50
N ARG A 572 10.00 17.17 -12.57
CA ARG A 572 9.51 17.02 -11.19
C ARG A 572 10.50 17.49 -10.13
N GLU A 573 11.72 17.84 -10.51
CA GLU A 573 12.73 18.29 -9.57
C GLU A 573 12.39 19.70 -9.07
N ILE A 574 12.66 19.95 -7.79
CA ILE A 574 12.23 21.16 -7.07
C ILE A 574 12.67 22.47 -7.73
N TRP A 575 13.84 22.51 -8.37
CA TRP A 575 14.34 23.72 -9.04
C TRP A 575 13.53 24.12 -10.28
N ASN A 576 12.68 23.24 -10.81
CA ASN A 576 11.75 23.62 -11.88
C ASN A 576 10.57 24.46 -11.36
N PHE A 577 10.32 24.47 -10.05
CA PHE A 577 9.25 25.22 -9.39
C PHE A 577 9.67 26.65 -8.98
N GLY A 578 10.92 27.04 -9.24
CA GLY A 578 11.48 28.35 -8.95
C GLY A 578 12.86 28.27 -8.31
N GLU A 579 13.33 29.41 -7.82
CA GLU A 579 14.59 29.54 -7.08
C GLU A 579 14.32 29.85 -5.60
N PRO A 580 15.33 29.72 -4.71
CA PRO A 580 15.20 30.11 -3.30
C PRO A 580 14.59 31.50 -3.12
N GLY A 581 13.58 31.61 -2.26
CA GLY A 581 12.75 32.80 -2.05
C GLY A 581 11.45 32.82 -2.86
N GLY A 582 11.27 31.87 -3.80
CA GLY A 582 10.02 31.66 -4.52
C GLY A 582 9.04 30.80 -3.73
N MET A 583 7.77 31.20 -3.68
CA MET A 583 6.76 30.56 -2.80
C MET A 583 6.61 29.05 -3.00
N PHE A 584 6.69 28.56 -4.25
CA PHE A 584 6.54 27.12 -4.53
C PHE A 584 7.83 26.36 -4.19
N TYR A 585 8.99 26.86 -4.61
CA TYR A 585 10.29 26.28 -4.28
C TYR A 585 10.49 26.18 -2.75
N ASP A 586 10.25 27.27 -2.03
CA ASP A 586 10.42 27.30 -0.58
C ASP A 586 9.44 26.37 0.14
N ALA A 587 8.22 26.22 -0.37
CA ALA A 587 7.24 25.28 0.19
C ALA A 587 7.71 23.82 0.03
N LEU A 588 8.17 23.44 -1.16
CA LEU A 588 8.70 22.10 -1.43
C LEU A 588 9.93 21.80 -0.57
N GLU A 589 10.86 22.75 -0.46
CA GLU A 589 12.10 22.59 0.31
C GLU A 589 11.79 22.42 1.80
N LYS A 590 10.90 23.25 2.36
CA LYS A 590 10.42 23.13 3.73
C LYS A 590 9.74 21.80 3.99
N THR A 591 8.95 21.29 3.04
CA THR A 591 8.31 19.98 3.15
C THR A 591 9.33 18.84 3.18
N ILE A 592 10.35 18.85 2.31
CA ILE A 592 11.45 17.87 2.37
C ILE A 592 12.14 17.93 3.73
N ARG A 593 12.49 19.13 4.20
CA ARG A 593 13.10 19.29 5.54
C ARG A 593 12.22 18.74 6.64
N LEU A 594 10.91 18.97 6.60
CA LEU A 594 9.99 18.43 7.60
C LEU A 594 9.97 16.90 7.61
N ARG A 595 9.94 16.25 6.43
CA ARG A 595 10.03 14.79 6.31
C ARG A 595 11.27 14.25 7.03
N TYR A 596 12.42 14.83 6.75
CA TYR A 596 13.68 14.43 7.37
C TYR A 596 13.73 14.72 8.86
N ARG A 597 13.18 15.85 9.30
CA ARG A 597 13.07 16.14 10.74
C ARG A 597 12.22 15.10 11.48
N LEU A 598 11.19 14.55 10.83
CA LEU A 598 10.33 13.50 11.37
C LEU A 598 10.88 12.08 11.16
N MET A 599 12.08 11.91 10.60
CA MET A 599 12.64 10.58 10.28
C MET A 599 12.67 9.63 11.48
N PRO A 600 13.07 10.05 12.71
CA PRO A 600 13.02 9.14 13.87
C PRO A 600 11.60 8.68 14.21
N TYR A 601 10.61 9.56 14.11
CA TYR A 601 9.20 9.22 14.30
C TYR A 601 8.73 8.24 13.23
N ILE A 602 8.95 8.55 11.95
CA ILE A 602 8.55 7.73 10.79
C ILE A 602 9.17 6.34 10.86
N TYR A 603 10.47 6.24 11.17
CA TYR A 603 11.16 4.97 11.24
C TYR A 603 10.73 4.12 12.46
N SER A 604 10.30 4.78 13.53
CA SER A 604 9.67 4.11 14.67
C SER A 604 8.29 3.55 14.33
N LEU A 605 7.50 4.27 13.54
CA LEU A 605 6.25 3.73 13.01
C LEU A 605 6.48 2.51 12.11
N ALA A 606 7.52 2.52 11.27
CA ALA A 606 7.91 1.35 10.48
C ALA A 606 8.29 0.15 11.37
N GLY A 607 9.05 0.38 12.44
CA GLY A 607 9.33 -0.63 13.47
C GLY A 607 8.05 -1.19 14.10
N LYS A 608 7.09 -0.33 14.42
CA LYS A 608 5.76 -0.71 14.96
C LYS A 608 4.96 -1.54 13.94
N VAL A 609 5.00 -1.20 12.65
CA VAL A 609 4.36 -1.98 11.58
C VAL A 609 4.88 -3.42 11.56
N CYS A 610 6.21 -3.59 11.61
CA CYS A 610 6.82 -4.91 11.53
C CYS A 610 6.61 -5.73 12.82
N MET A 611 6.83 -5.11 13.98
CA MET A 611 6.88 -5.79 15.27
C MET A 611 5.49 -5.97 15.90
N GLU A 612 4.58 -5.03 15.65
CA GLU A 612 3.28 -4.91 16.35
C GLU A 612 2.08 -4.90 15.38
N ASP A 613 2.31 -5.24 14.10
CA ASP A 613 1.27 -5.30 13.06
C ASP A 613 0.50 -3.98 12.85
N TYR A 614 1.16 -2.86 13.16
CA TYR A 614 0.61 -1.52 13.10
C TYR A 614 0.38 -1.01 11.66
N THR A 615 -0.22 0.19 11.57
CA THR A 615 -0.52 0.90 10.33
C THR A 615 -0.11 2.37 10.47
N MET A 616 0.65 2.92 9.51
CA MET A 616 1.21 4.28 9.56
C MET A 616 0.26 5.35 9.03
N LEU A 617 -0.33 5.13 7.85
CA LEU A 617 -1.37 5.97 7.26
C LEU A 617 -2.73 5.45 7.74
N ARG A 618 -3.37 6.19 8.63
CA ARG A 618 -4.50 5.67 9.41
C ARG A 618 -5.74 6.51 9.14
N SER A 619 -6.79 5.86 8.66
CA SER A 619 -8.13 6.42 8.74
C SER A 619 -8.42 6.80 10.20
N LEU A 620 -9.19 7.87 10.41
CA LEU A 620 -9.59 8.26 11.75
C LEU A 620 -10.44 7.18 12.45
N LEU A 621 -11.00 6.22 11.71
CA LEU A 621 -11.68 5.03 12.25
C LEU A 621 -10.77 4.18 13.14
N PHE A 622 -9.45 4.15 12.89
CA PHE A 622 -8.51 3.43 13.73
C PHE A 622 -8.45 3.99 15.15
N ASP A 623 -8.47 5.32 15.25
CA ASP A 623 -8.14 6.04 16.47
C ASP A 623 -9.40 6.54 17.20
N PHE A 624 -10.46 6.85 16.45
CA PHE A 624 -11.70 7.51 16.91
C PHE A 624 -12.99 6.82 16.39
N PRO A 625 -13.16 5.49 16.56
CA PRO A 625 -14.31 4.78 16.00
C PRO A 625 -15.67 5.22 16.57
N ASP A 626 -15.69 5.78 17.79
CA ASP A 626 -16.92 6.23 18.46
C ASP A 626 -17.34 7.66 18.04
N ASP A 627 -16.45 8.44 17.43
CA ASP A 627 -16.77 9.74 16.84
C ASP A 627 -17.21 9.53 15.38
N LYS A 628 -18.52 9.49 15.14
CA LYS A 628 -19.08 9.22 13.81
C LYS A 628 -18.63 10.23 12.73
N THR A 629 -18.28 11.47 13.09
CA THR A 629 -17.72 12.43 12.12
C THR A 629 -16.30 12.06 11.74
N ALA A 630 -15.48 11.66 12.72
CA ALA A 630 -14.12 11.19 12.47
C ALA A 630 -14.13 9.85 11.72
N ALA A 631 -14.88 8.86 12.18
CA ALA A 631 -14.95 7.53 11.60
C ALA A 631 -15.31 7.55 10.09
N GLY A 632 -16.23 8.42 9.69
CA GLY A 632 -16.65 8.64 8.30
C GLY A 632 -15.77 9.61 7.49
N MET A 633 -14.62 10.04 8.01
CA MET A 633 -13.74 11.01 7.37
C MET A 633 -12.80 10.36 6.35
N ASP A 634 -12.87 10.81 5.10
CA ASP A 634 -12.05 10.32 3.98
C ASP A 634 -10.98 11.33 3.51
N SER A 635 -10.96 12.52 4.11
CA SER A 635 -10.13 13.66 3.67
C SER A 635 -9.09 14.10 4.70
N GLN A 636 -9.14 13.55 5.91
CA GLN A 636 -8.13 13.74 6.96
C GLN A 636 -7.73 12.38 7.52
N PHE A 637 -6.52 12.30 8.05
CA PHE A 637 -5.98 11.03 8.52
C PHE A 637 -4.98 11.23 9.66
N MET A 638 -4.78 10.18 10.43
CA MET A 638 -3.70 10.10 11.40
C MET A 638 -2.45 9.54 10.72
N PHE A 639 -1.30 10.18 10.92
CA PHE A 639 0.01 9.67 10.55
C PHE A 639 0.74 9.18 11.80
N GLY A 640 0.67 7.87 12.05
CA GLY A 640 0.88 7.27 13.36
C GLY A 640 -0.17 7.73 14.39
N GLU A 641 0.10 7.56 15.68
CA GLU A 641 -0.89 7.87 16.74
C GLU A 641 -0.95 9.34 17.15
N SER A 642 0.00 10.15 16.71
CA SER A 642 0.19 11.50 17.26
C SER A 642 -0.20 12.63 16.32
N LEU A 643 -0.11 12.46 15.00
CA LEU A 643 -0.22 13.55 14.03
C LEU A 643 -1.50 13.43 13.19
N LEU A 644 -2.42 14.38 13.35
CA LEU A 644 -3.58 14.56 12.47
C LEU A 644 -3.20 15.46 11.30
N ILE A 645 -3.34 14.93 10.09
CA ILE A 645 -3.00 15.60 8.84
C ILE A 645 -4.28 16.04 8.14
N CYS A 646 -4.34 17.31 7.72
CA CYS A 646 -5.48 17.85 6.99
C CYS A 646 -5.04 18.40 5.63
N PRO A 647 -4.93 17.56 4.59
CA PRO A 647 -4.58 17.98 3.24
C PRO A 647 -5.49 19.08 2.69
N VAL A 648 -4.86 20.09 2.08
CA VAL A 648 -5.56 21.16 1.35
C VAL A 648 -5.81 20.69 -0.08
N THR A 649 -7.05 20.40 -0.42
CA THR A 649 -7.43 19.71 -1.66
C THR A 649 -8.26 20.56 -2.62
N GLN A 650 -8.12 21.89 -2.51
CA GLN A 650 -8.71 22.87 -3.42
C GLN A 650 -7.69 23.95 -3.77
N PRO A 651 -7.76 24.54 -4.97
CA PRO A 651 -6.88 25.63 -5.35
C PRO A 651 -7.25 26.90 -4.57
N MET A 652 -6.22 27.57 -4.07
CA MET A 652 -6.34 28.81 -3.30
C MET A 652 -5.68 30.00 -4.00
N TYR A 653 -4.61 29.79 -4.78
CA TYR A 653 -3.87 30.89 -5.44
C TYR A 653 -4.09 30.90 -6.96
N TYR A 654 -4.14 29.74 -7.60
CA TYR A 654 -4.21 29.59 -9.04
C TYR A 654 -5.13 28.44 -9.47
N GLY A 655 -5.99 28.71 -10.45
CA GLY A 655 -6.63 27.69 -11.28
C GLY A 655 -5.81 27.41 -12.55
N PRO A 656 -6.28 26.46 -13.38
CA PRO A 656 -5.66 26.14 -14.67
C PRO A 656 -5.45 27.37 -15.56
N GLY A 657 -4.40 27.33 -16.39
CA GLY A 657 -4.03 28.40 -17.30
C GLY A 657 -3.48 29.64 -16.59
N ASN A 658 -2.74 29.48 -15.49
CA ASN A 658 -2.21 30.58 -14.68
C ASN A 658 -3.27 31.54 -14.10
N ARG A 659 -4.54 31.10 -14.01
CA ARG A 659 -5.64 31.96 -13.55
C ARG A 659 -5.54 32.24 -12.05
N ARG A 660 -5.18 33.46 -11.67
CA ARG A 660 -5.16 33.88 -10.25
C ARG A 660 -6.54 33.77 -9.60
N LEU A 661 -6.56 33.35 -8.35
CA LEU A 661 -7.74 33.24 -7.50
C LEU A 661 -7.61 34.16 -6.27
N ASP A 662 -8.72 34.75 -5.86
CA ASP A 662 -8.82 35.62 -4.69
C ASP A 662 -9.53 34.91 -3.52
N GLU A 663 -9.24 33.62 -3.35
CA GLU A 663 -9.81 32.82 -2.26
C GLU A 663 -9.27 33.24 -0.89
N GLU A 664 -10.04 33.07 0.17
CA GLU A 664 -9.48 33.19 1.52
C GLU A 664 -8.53 32.00 1.76
N LYS A 665 -7.30 32.26 2.25
CA LYS A 665 -6.28 31.23 2.49
C LYS A 665 -6.52 30.49 3.80
N THR A 666 -7.73 29.98 3.94
CA THR A 666 -8.23 29.26 5.11
C THR A 666 -8.74 27.88 4.75
N TRP A 667 -8.47 26.90 5.60
CA TRP A 667 -8.93 25.52 5.44
C TRP A 667 -9.73 25.07 6.65
N LYS A 668 -10.81 24.34 6.41
CA LYS A 668 -11.64 23.78 7.48
C LYS A 668 -11.13 22.39 7.85
N CYS A 669 -10.85 22.20 9.13
CA CYS A 669 -10.36 20.95 9.68
C CYS A 669 -11.31 20.49 10.81
N TYR A 670 -11.68 19.23 10.82
CA TYR A 670 -12.33 18.61 11.96
C TYR A 670 -11.29 18.08 12.94
N LEU A 671 -11.42 18.44 14.21
CA LEU A 671 -10.60 17.88 15.28
C LEU A 671 -11.40 16.77 15.97
N PRO A 672 -10.97 15.50 15.92
CA PRO A 672 -11.69 14.39 16.54
C PRO A 672 -11.95 14.59 18.03
N ALA A 673 -13.13 14.17 18.50
CA ALA A 673 -13.56 14.31 19.89
C ALA A 673 -12.73 13.47 20.87
N GLY A 674 -12.79 13.85 22.15
CA GLY A 674 -12.13 13.12 23.25
C GLY A 674 -10.66 13.47 23.46
N GLU A 675 -10.09 14.34 22.63
CA GLU A 675 -8.69 14.73 22.69
C GLU A 675 -8.51 16.24 22.63
N THR A 676 -7.43 16.75 23.21
CA THR A 676 -6.96 18.12 22.97
C THR A 676 -5.93 18.08 21.84
N TRP A 677 -6.06 19.01 20.91
CA TRP A 677 -5.24 19.11 19.71
C TRP A 677 -4.40 20.37 19.73
N VAL A 678 -3.13 20.24 19.37
CA VAL A 678 -2.14 21.32 19.33
C VAL A 678 -1.70 21.54 17.89
N ASP A 679 -1.84 22.74 17.34
CA ASP A 679 -1.29 23.06 16.02
C ASP A 679 0.24 22.91 16.05
N PHE A 680 0.77 22.07 15.15
CA PHE A 680 2.17 21.66 15.13
C PHE A 680 3.14 22.83 14.96
N TYR A 681 2.71 23.92 14.32
CA TYR A 681 3.54 25.05 13.94
C TYR A 681 3.48 26.21 14.95
N THR A 682 2.28 26.46 15.49
CA THR A 682 1.99 27.64 16.34
C THR A 682 1.87 27.31 17.82
N GLY A 683 1.67 26.03 18.16
CA GLY A 683 1.41 25.61 19.54
C GLY A 683 0.02 25.97 20.06
N ARG A 684 -0.86 26.55 19.23
CA ARG A 684 -2.24 26.87 19.62
C ARG A 684 -3.03 25.60 19.88
N THR A 685 -3.88 25.61 20.89
CA THR A 685 -4.63 24.44 21.35
C THR A 685 -6.14 24.58 21.15
N TRP A 686 -6.82 23.46 20.92
CA TRP A 686 -8.28 23.34 20.88
C TRP A 686 -8.71 22.02 21.49
N ASP A 687 -9.89 22.00 22.08
CA ASP A 687 -10.59 20.75 22.40
C ASP A 687 -11.13 20.11 21.12
N GLY A 688 -11.17 18.79 21.07
CA GLY A 688 -11.75 18.01 19.97
C GLY A 688 -13.27 18.12 19.88
N GLY A 689 -13.85 17.47 18.87
CA GLY A 689 -15.28 17.42 18.60
C GLY A 689 -15.81 18.64 17.85
N GLN A 690 -14.95 19.37 17.15
CA GLN A 690 -15.31 20.62 16.48
C GLN A 690 -14.60 20.82 15.15
N TRP A 691 -15.25 21.60 14.28
CA TRP A 691 -14.65 22.13 13.06
C TRP A 691 -13.98 23.47 13.35
N ILE A 692 -12.74 23.63 12.91
CA ILE A 692 -11.99 24.88 13.00
C ILE A 692 -11.57 25.37 11.62
N ALA A 693 -11.42 26.68 11.47
CA ALA A 693 -10.80 27.29 10.30
C ALA A 693 -9.36 27.68 10.66
N VAL A 694 -8.40 27.22 9.87
CA VAL A 694 -6.97 27.51 10.06
C VAL A 694 -6.37 28.10 8.80
N SER A 695 -5.23 28.77 8.97
CA SER A 695 -4.45 29.27 7.85
C SER A 695 -3.98 28.11 6.98
N ALA A 696 -4.14 28.27 5.67
CA ALA A 696 -3.73 27.34 4.64
C ALA A 696 -2.83 28.04 3.63
N GLU A 697 -1.85 28.80 4.12
CA GLU A 697 -0.81 29.35 3.24
C GLU A 697 -0.10 28.23 2.47
N ILE A 698 0.46 28.54 1.29
CA ILE A 698 1.11 27.55 0.43
C ILE A 698 2.29 26.85 1.11
N ASP A 699 2.89 27.47 2.12
CA ASP A 699 4.17 27.05 2.69
C ASP A 699 4.07 25.88 3.68
N ARG A 700 2.86 25.46 4.05
CA ARG A 700 2.62 24.31 4.92
C ARG A 700 1.24 23.69 4.74
N ILE A 701 1.16 22.40 5.08
CA ILE A 701 -0.09 21.67 5.29
C ILE A 701 -0.50 21.78 6.77
N PRO A 702 -1.79 21.96 7.10
CA PRO A 702 -2.24 21.90 8.48
C PRO A 702 -1.95 20.55 9.12
N VAL A 703 -1.30 20.58 10.29
CA VAL A 703 -0.93 19.42 11.09
C VAL A 703 -1.25 19.72 12.55
N PHE A 704 -1.97 18.81 13.20
CA PHE A 704 -2.29 18.90 14.61
C PHE A 704 -1.70 17.72 15.36
N VAL A 705 -1.14 17.98 16.52
CA VAL A 705 -0.57 16.98 17.40
C VAL A 705 -1.54 16.73 18.53
N LYS A 706 -1.81 15.45 18.79
CA LYS A 706 -2.56 15.01 19.95
C LYS A 706 -1.81 15.40 21.23
N ALA A 707 -2.44 16.11 22.16
CA ALA A 707 -1.86 16.38 23.48
C ALA A 707 -1.45 15.05 24.15
N GLY A 708 -0.41 15.07 24.98
CA GLY A 708 0.22 13.83 25.48
C GLY A 708 0.91 13.02 24.40
N SER A 709 1.66 13.69 23.51
CA SER A 709 2.53 13.02 22.53
C SER A 709 3.98 13.42 22.75
N VAL A 710 4.89 12.49 22.48
CA VAL A 710 6.33 12.78 22.33
C VAL A 710 6.72 12.48 20.89
N ILE A 711 7.16 13.51 20.17
CA ILE A 711 7.61 13.39 18.78
C ILE A 711 9.14 13.45 18.78
N PRO A 712 9.84 12.32 18.52
CA PRO A 712 11.28 12.34 18.30
C PRO A 712 11.60 12.95 16.94
N MET A 713 12.54 13.88 16.91
CA MET A 713 12.92 14.63 15.72
C MET A 713 14.44 14.79 15.62
N GLU A 714 14.92 14.90 14.39
CA GLU A 714 16.33 15.15 14.07
C GLU A 714 16.47 16.48 13.31
N GLU A 715 17.64 17.12 13.40
CA GLU A 715 17.91 18.33 12.62
C GLU A 715 18.99 18.08 11.55
N SER A 716 18.92 18.88 10.49
CA SER A 716 19.97 18.99 9.46
C SER A 716 20.23 17.77 8.58
N LEU A 717 19.41 16.71 8.65
CA LEU A 717 19.53 15.54 7.77
C LEU A 717 19.34 15.91 6.28
N GLN A 718 20.22 15.40 5.43
CA GLN A 718 20.15 15.38 3.96
C GLN A 718 19.86 13.99 3.38
N TYR A 719 19.98 12.93 4.18
CA TYR A 719 19.58 11.57 3.87
C TYR A 719 19.24 10.84 5.17
N ALA A 720 18.43 9.77 5.11
CA ALA A 720 17.75 9.20 6.27
C ALA A 720 18.72 8.60 7.31
N CYS A 721 19.89 8.18 6.83
CA CYS A 721 20.95 7.57 7.63
C CYS A 721 22.10 8.52 7.98
N GLU A 722 21.97 9.82 7.73
CA GLU A 722 23.03 10.78 8.08
C GLU A 722 23.24 10.87 9.59
N GLU A 723 24.51 10.89 10.00
CA GLU A 723 24.91 11.18 11.37
C GLU A 723 25.14 12.68 11.53
N THR A 724 24.56 13.29 12.56
CA THR A 724 24.68 14.72 12.82
C THR A 724 25.10 14.99 14.27
N ASP A 725 25.85 16.06 14.46
CA ASP A 725 26.21 16.58 15.80
C ASP A 725 25.08 17.38 16.45
N ALA A 726 23.97 17.58 15.74
CA ALA A 726 22.81 18.28 16.27
C ALA A 726 22.21 17.49 17.45
N PRO A 727 21.71 18.15 18.50
CA PRO A 727 21.00 17.45 19.55
C PRO A 727 19.71 16.79 19.03
N PHE A 728 19.54 15.50 19.35
CA PHE A 728 18.31 14.77 19.06
C PHE A 728 17.14 15.38 19.85
N GLU A 729 16.06 15.76 19.19
CA GLU A 729 14.94 16.46 19.83
C GLU A 729 13.85 15.47 20.28
N PHE A 730 13.51 15.48 21.56
CA PHE A 730 12.24 14.95 22.06
C PHE A 730 11.27 16.11 22.23
N ARG A 731 10.40 16.34 21.24
CA ARG A 731 9.38 17.37 21.32
C ARG A 731 8.15 16.84 22.04
N VAL A 732 7.90 17.34 23.23
CA VAL A 732 6.78 16.93 24.08
C VAL A 732 5.63 17.91 23.91
N TYR A 733 4.43 17.36 23.73
CA TYR A 733 3.16 18.09 23.72
C TYR A 733 2.40 17.73 25.01
N PRO A 734 2.49 18.57 26.08
CA PRO A 734 1.91 18.27 27.39
C PRO A 734 0.38 18.19 27.39
N GLY A 735 -0.20 17.85 28.55
CA GLY A 735 -1.65 17.80 28.80
C GLY A 735 -2.14 16.43 29.30
N LYS A 736 -1.34 15.38 29.10
CA LYS A 736 -1.51 14.04 29.68
C LYS A 736 -0.21 13.25 29.56
N ASP A 737 -0.13 12.15 30.27
CA ASP A 737 0.99 11.21 30.14
C ASP A 737 1.07 10.68 28.70
N ALA A 738 2.29 10.46 28.24
CA ALA A 738 2.56 9.98 26.88
C ALA A 738 3.53 8.80 26.93
N GLU A 739 3.37 7.88 25.99
CA GLU A 739 4.35 6.82 25.74
C GLU A 739 4.66 6.75 24.25
N PHE A 740 5.93 6.59 23.94
CA PHE A 740 6.43 6.37 22.59
C PHE A 740 7.57 5.36 22.62
N ILE A 741 7.64 4.47 21.63
CA ILE A 741 8.77 3.56 21.48
C ILE A 741 9.66 4.06 20.33
N LEU A 742 10.83 4.60 20.67
CA LEU A 742 11.85 4.95 19.68
C LEU A 742 12.54 3.68 19.19
N TYR A 743 12.41 3.42 17.88
CA TYR A 743 13.02 2.27 17.22
C TYR A 743 14.33 2.67 16.53
N GLU A 744 15.36 1.86 16.72
CA GLU A 744 16.63 1.98 16.01
C GLU A 744 17.14 0.60 15.58
N ASP A 745 17.69 0.51 14.37
CA ASP A 745 18.44 -0.66 13.90
C ASP A 745 19.52 -0.19 12.90
N ALA A 746 20.15 -1.13 12.18
CA ALA A 746 21.20 -0.84 11.20
C ALA A 746 20.71 -0.12 9.93
N GLY A 747 19.40 0.03 9.74
CA GLY A 747 18.79 0.75 8.62
C GLY A 747 18.53 -0.10 7.38
N ASP A 748 19.47 -0.92 6.93
CA ASP A 748 19.36 -1.68 5.67
C ASP A 748 19.67 -3.19 5.78
N ASP A 749 19.86 -3.69 7.00
CA ASP A 749 20.10 -5.12 7.24
C ASP A 749 18.95 -5.86 7.92
N TYR A 750 19.02 -7.18 7.92
CA TYR A 750 18.03 -8.06 8.55
C TYR A 750 18.36 -8.42 10.01
N GLY A 751 19.31 -7.74 10.67
CA GLY A 751 19.66 -8.02 12.06
C GLY A 751 18.47 -7.87 13.03
N TYR A 752 17.48 -7.05 12.67
CA TYR A 752 16.24 -6.91 13.45
C TYR A 752 15.45 -8.21 13.57
N GLU A 753 15.53 -9.12 12.58
CA GLU A 753 14.86 -10.45 12.62
C GLU A 753 15.48 -11.34 13.71
N GLU A 754 16.73 -11.08 14.07
CA GLU A 754 17.46 -11.75 15.16
C GLU A 754 17.37 -10.98 16.49
N GLY A 755 16.54 -9.92 16.56
CA GLY A 755 16.39 -9.07 17.74
C GLY A 755 17.55 -8.09 17.95
N ILE A 756 18.32 -7.79 16.90
CA ILE A 756 19.36 -6.74 16.90
C ILE A 756 18.71 -5.42 16.49
N CYS A 757 17.95 -4.84 17.40
CA CYS A 757 17.36 -3.50 17.31
C CYS A 757 17.19 -2.91 18.72
N ASN A 758 17.10 -1.59 18.82
CA ASN A 758 16.67 -0.91 20.03
C ASN A 758 15.18 -0.58 19.94
N ARG A 759 14.44 -0.84 21.02
CA ARG A 759 13.08 -0.35 21.26
C ARG A 759 13.10 0.43 22.58
N ILE A 760 13.46 1.70 22.48
CA ILE A 760 13.71 2.58 23.63
C ILE A 760 12.37 3.19 24.04
N SER A 761 11.84 2.81 25.20
CA SER A 761 10.64 3.44 25.75
C SER A 761 10.93 4.89 26.12
N VAL A 762 10.05 5.79 25.71
CA VAL A 762 10.10 7.22 25.99
C VAL A 762 8.75 7.60 26.59
N THR A 763 8.74 7.89 27.89
CA THR A 763 7.51 8.17 28.65
C THR A 763 7.52 9.59 29.18
N TRP A 764 6.46 10.36 28.91
CA TRP A 764 6.21 11.64 29.54
C TRP A 764 5.25 11.46 30.72
N GLU A 765 5.65 11.94 31.89
CA GLU A 765 4.80 12.08 33.08
C GLU A 765 4.43 13.55 33.23
N ASP A 766 3.16 13.88 32.95
CA ASP A 766 2.71 15.26 32.79
C ASP A 766 2.67 16.00 34.12
N ALA A 767 2.13 15.37 35.15
CA ALA A 767 2.01 15.94 36.49
C ALA A 767 3.38 16.30 37.10
N GLY A 768 4.40 15.47 36.85
CA GLY A 768 5.77 15.70 37.32
C GLY A 768 6.62 16.55 36.37
N LYS A 769 6.13 16.84 35.15
CA LYS A 769 6.90 17.41 34.04
C LYS A 769 8.23 16.66 33.81
N LYS A 770 8.16 15.33 33.71
CA LYS A 770 9.34 14.45 33.57
C LYS A 770 9.28 13.61 32.30
N LEU A 771 10.36 13.62 31.54
CA LEU A 771 10.60 12.64 30.48
C LEU A 771 11.48 11.51 31.00
N LYS A 772 11.05 10.26 30.81
CA LYS A 772 11.80 9.04 31.12
C LYS A 772 12.23 8.42 29.80
N VAL A 773 13.52 8.15 29.64
CA VAL A 773 14.07 7.47 28.47
C VAL A 773 14.65 6.15 28.93
N GLY A 774 14.13 5.05 28.38
CA GLY A 774 14.53 3.67 28.64
C GLY A 774 15.97 3.40 28.20
N SER A 775 16.48 2.21 28.48
CA SER A 775 17.84 1.82 28.07
C SER A 775 17.91 1.37 26.61
N ALA A 776 19.05 1.60 25.97
CA ALA A 776 19.40 1.11 24.64
C ALA A 776 20.46 0.03 24.77
N LYS A 777 20.30 -1.10 24.06
CA LYS A 777 21.22 -2.24 24.15
C LYS A 777 22.30 -2.18 23.08
N TYR A 778 21.92 -1.87 21.85
CA TYR A 778 22.80 -1.83 20.69
C TYR A 778 23.22 -0.40 20.38
N ASP A 779 24.25 -0.28 19.57
CA ASP A 779 24.83 0.97 19.10
C ASP A 779 24.81 0.92 17.57
N PHE A 780 24.03 1.82 16.98
CA PHE A 780 23.86 1.96 15.54
C PHE A 780 24.37 3.35 15.11
N PRO A 781 24.75 3.55 13.84
CA PRO A 781 25.26 4.84 13.36
C PRO A 781 24.40 6.05 13.79
N GLN A 782 23.08 6.00 13.65
CA GLN A 782 22.19 7.11 14.06
C GLN A 782 21.61 6.96 15.47
N SER A 783 22.20 6.12 16.33
CA SER A 783 21.67 5.89 17.66
C SER A 783 21.75 7.15 18.52
N ILE A 784 20.76 7.36 19.39
CA ILE A 784 20.79 8.45 20.38
C ILE A 784 21.82 8.22 21.49
N ARG A 785 22.43 7.03 21.58
CA ARG A 785 23.47 6.73 22.58
C ARG A 785 24.68 7.64 22.43
N ARG A 786 25.11 8.21 23.55
CA ARG A 786 26.21 9.19 23.67
C ARG A 786 25.97 10.46 22.85
N ARG A 787 24.70 10.76 22.53
CA ARG A 787 24.31 12.01 21.89
C ARG A 787 23.68 12.95 22.92
N LYS A 788 23.72 14.24 22.59
CA LYS A 788 22.91 15.25 23.28
C LYS A 788 21.46 15.06 22.85
N CYS A 789 20.56 14.97 23.83
CA CYS A 789 19.13 14.97 23.64
C CYS A 789 18.58 16.29 24.18
N ARG A 790 17.84 17.01 23.34
CA ARG A 790 17.10 18.22 23.69
C ARG A 790 15.64 17.84 23.90
N VAL A 791 15.14 18.04 25.12
CA VAL A 791 13.71 17.89 25.42
C VAL A 791 13.06 19.26 25.39
N THR A 792 12.04 19.41 24.56
CA THR A 792 11.35 20.68 24.35
C THR A 792 9.88 20.56 24.67
N THR A 793 9.35 21.47 25.47
CA THR A 793 7.92 21.72 25.68
C THR A 793 7.60 23.16 25.24
N PRO A 794 6.32 23.57 25.20
CA PRO A 794 5.97 24.98 24.94
C PRO A 794 6.57 25.98 25.94
N GLU A 795 6.90 25.55 27.16
CA GLU A 795 7.32 26.43 28.26
C GLU A 795 8.81 26.32 28.60
N SER A 796 9.46 25.21 28.22
CA SER A 796 10.79 24.87 28.73
C SER A 796 11.58 24.04 27.73
N GLU A 797 12.90 24.20 27.77
CA GLU A 797 13.84 23.37 27.01
C GLU A 797 14.93 22.88 27.97
N ARG A 798 15.35 21.63 27.82
CA ARG A 798 16.49 21.06 28.55
C ARG A 798 17.32 20.17 27.64
N VAL A 799 18.64 20.37 27.66
CA VAL A 799 19.59 19.51 26.94
C VAL A 799 20.33 18.64 27.95
N VAL A 800 20.40 17.35 27.67
CA VAL A 800 21.10 16.34 28.46
C VAL A 800 21.85 15.39 27.54
N GLU A 801 22.84 14.68 28.06
CA GLU A 801 23.54 13.63 27.30
C GLU A 801 22.98 12.26 27.72
N TYR A 802 22.57 11.45 26.75
CA TYR A 802 22.02 10.11 27.00
C TYR A 802 23.08 9.05 26.76
N GLN A 803 23.48 8.28 27.78
CA GLN A 803 24.58 7.30 27.68
C GLN A 803 24.13 5.90 27.21
N GLY A 804 22.83 5.70 26.96
CA GLY A 804 22.26 4.37 26.66
C GLY A 804 21.67 3.65 27.88
N GLU A 805 21.80 4.23 29.07
CA GLU A 805 21.17 3.74 30.30
C GLU A 805 19.92 4.55 30.62
N TYR A 806 19.00 3.95 31.37
CA TYR A 806 17.77 4.63 31.80
C TYR A 806 18.06 6.02 32.38
N MET A 807 17.31 7.03 31.95
CA MET A 807 17.43 8.39 32.47
C MET A 807 16.08 9.05 32.71
N GLU A 808 16.02 9.92 33.72
CA GLU A 808 14.90 10.83 33.95
C GLU A 808 15.35 12.28 33.74
N ILE A 809 14.51 13.06 33.06
CA ILE A 809 14.76 14.45 32.71
C ILE A 809 13.59 15.27 33.23
N SER A 810 13.83 16.05 34.28
CA SER A 810 12.85 16.96 34.85
C SER A 810 12.90 18.32 34.16
N LEU A 811 11.73 18.87 33.80
CA LEU A 811 11.57 20.20 33.19
C LEU A 811 10.89 21.20 34.14
N SER A 812 10.79 20.87 35.43
CA SER A 812 10.23 21.73 36.48
C SER A 812 11.19 22.82 36.92
#